data_AF-A0A9E6AYU1-F1
#
_entry.id   AF-A0A9E6AYU1-F1
#
_cell.length_a   1.000
_cell.length_b   1.000
_cell.length_c   1.000
_cell.angle_alpha   90.00
_cell.angle_beta   90.00
_cell.angle_gamma   90.00
#
_symmetry.space_group_name_H-M   'P 1'
#
loop_
_entity.id
_entity.type
_entity.pdbx_description
1 polymer ?
#
loop_
_entity_poly.entity_id
_entity_poly.type
_entity_poly.pdbx_seq_one_letter_code
_entity_poly.pdbx_strand_id
1 'polypeptide(L)'
;MTWNIDIIIVVSFLIINLAVGFYYGRGVKNIKQYAIGDRNFSTALLTATVIATWVEGSDFARTLSEVYNGGILYFLAGTGEVVSLLVVALIFAPRMGQFFGSISIAESMGRIYGTNIRVIVAIASVITTGGIVATQLKVFSMLFGHIVGVPELYSILISSVIVTTYSAFGGVKAVTFTDAIQFITFGLIIPAIAFFMWKTFGNFEVIDKTLENPLFDYKQLPGIGSLKFWEYFSLFFCFAVPGIRCSMFQRILMSKDTKQVRTAFLIGACVVTMLILFTSLIGILIFADNPNLSKNDLIPHIIDDYFAPGIRGILVLAILAMVMSTADSSLNAGAVLVTHDIFKPLNSGFKNELLTSKIFSFILGFIAVILTLSSDSILELVLLTENFYMPVVTAPLTLAIFGFRTNKKVILIAIATAIAFVIYWRTFIQPITEIDSLIPGVLANLLTILFLHYVLGFQGGWDGDKDNQELIQLKKKNQRRLIYVRDFIVNFPRNISNFNIIEYCRLRAPKQDIAYIYFALCVFLNLLAAVFISNQTYKQYMYLVNISLVINLFITTSFFSNRIWPARFREKYLGVTFYIASFIGLILISSIFVLLSNFAPISTLIFIINLTILGFLLNWQTTLVMIILGVWGVFSLYQSYMSELIIMHNYSIKLQTIYILLAFGGFILAFIKPKQEELEMAENTVSYLDNQVSNLGTKVTHFSEKIMLQEKEIERLSKVADTILNNVNHNLRLPIGNVINFAEMLKSGLESGLEKYGKNHIKMLTEEVYKNSNKVSTMILNMLDLALLQVKKIKLEKSTINFSEMVINRVKACKSIYLENKNLTFKIDIQPEVMVMVDPNYMRQTIDNLVINSIKYSEKGVINISLRKLNGQVKFSISDEGIGIPKRDIITIFEPFTVSTKTTTGSGNRGVGLSLCKSAITAHAGEIKAKSNGSVGASFSFTLPLNTPSET
;
A
#
# COMPACT_ATOMS: atom_id res chain seq x y z
N MET A 1 -14.42 -49.68 -12.56
CA MET A 1 -14.70 -48.23 -12.66
C MET A 1 -15.57 -47.98 -13.89
N THR A 2 -16.88 -47.81 -13.70
CA THR A 2 -17.77 -47.29 -14.75
C THR A 2 -17.73 -45.77 -14.66
N TRP A 3 -17.27 -45.09 -15.71
CA TRP A 3 -17.21 -43.63 -15.73
C TRP A 3 -18.63 -43.05 -15.79
N ASN A 4 -19.10 -42.52 -14.67
CA ASN A 4 -20.33 -41.75 -14.56
C ASN A 4 -19.99 -40.25 -14.50
N ILE A 5 -20.94 -39.40 -14.89
CA ILE A 5 -20.84 -37.93 -14.88
C ILE A 5 -20.40 -37.38 -13.51
N ASP A 6 -20.80 -38.03 -12.41
CA ASP A 6 -20.39 -37.67 -11.05
C ASP A 6 -18.87 -37.77 -10.84
N ILE A 7 -18.27 -38.87 -11.32
CA ILE A 7 -16.83 -39.11 -11.25
C ILE A 7 -16.09 -38.08 -12.11
N ILE A 8 -16.62 -37.79 -13.30
CA ILE A 8 -16.03 -36.80 -14.21
C ILE A 8 -15.99 -35.41 -13.54
N ILE A 9 -17.07 -35.00 -12.87
CA ILE A 9 -17.15 -33.72 -12.14
C ILE A 9 -16.08 -33.66 -11.04
N VAL A 10 -16.01 -34.68 -10.18
CA VAL A 10 -15.05 -34.73 -9.07
C VAL A 10 -13.61 -34.76 -9.57
N VAL A 11 -13.29 -35.63 -10.54
CA VAL A 11 -11.93 -35.74 -11.08
C VAL A 11 -11.51 -34.46 -11.80
N SER A 12 -12.41 -33.83 -12.57
CA SER A 12 -12.11 -32.55 -13.23
C SER A 12 -11.79 -31.45 -12.23
N PHE A 13 -12.54 -31.37 -11.12
CA PHE A 13 -12.27 -30.42 -10.05
C PHE A 13 -10.90 -30.63 -9.41
N LEU A 14 -10.53 -31.88 -9.13
CA LEU A 14 -9.22 -32.22 -8.57
C LEU A 14 -8.07 -31.86 -9.53
N ILE A 15 -8.24 -32.11 -10.84
CA ILE A 15 -7.27 -31.72 -11.87
C ILE A 15 -7.13 -30.20 -11.96
N ILE A 16 -8.25 -29.46 -11.92
CA ILE A 16 -8.24 -27.99 -11.94
C ILE A 16 -7.49 -27.44 -10.73
N ASN A 17 -7.76 -27.95 -9.51
CA ASN A 17 -7.06 -27.53 -8.31
C ASN A 17 -5.55 -27.82 -8.38
N LEU A 18 -5.17 -28.99 -8.89
CA LEU A 18 -3.78 -29.35 -9.12
C LEU A 18 -3.09 -28.37 -10.11
N ALA A 19 -3.76 -28.05 -11.22
CA ALA A 19 -3.25 -27.11 -12.22
C ALA A 19 -3.09 -25.69 -11.67
N VAL A 20 -4.07 -25.22 -10.88
CA VAL A 20 -4.04 -23.93 -10.18
C VAL A 20 -2.85 -23.89 -9.19
N GLY A 21 -2.65 -24.96 -8.41
CA GLY A 21 -1.52 -25.09 -7.50
C GLY A 21 -0.17 -24.94 -8.23
N PHE A 22 0.02 -25.65 -9.35
CA PHE A 22 1.24 -25.51 -10.15
C PHE A 22 1.41 -24.13 -10.77
N TYR A 23 0.33 -23.53 -11.28
CA TYR A 23 0.39 -22.22 -11.95
C TYR A 23 0.83 -21.11 -10.98
N TYR A 24 0.16 -20.98 -9.84
CA TYR A 24 0.47 -19.96 -8.84
C TYR A 24 1.76 -20.27 -8.06
N GLY A 25 2.12 -21.55 -7.92
CA GLY A 25 3.36 -21.99 -7.27
C GLY A 25 4.65 -21.54 -7.97
N ARG A 26 4.62 -21.27 -9.29
CA ARG A 26 5.78 -20.80 -10.07
C ARG A 26 6.32 -19.43 -9.63
N GLY A 27 5.48 -18.60 -9.00
CA GLY A 27 5.85 -17.25 -8.58
C GLY A 27 6.54 -17.14 -7.22
N VAL A 28 6.64 -18.23 -6.46
CA VAL A 28 7.12 -18.21 -5.07
C VAL A 28 8.64 -18.30 -5.00
N LYS A 29 9.31 -17.23 -4.55
CA LYS A 29 10.79 -17.14 -4.55
C LYS A 29 11.44 -17.40 -3.20
N ASN A 30 10.71 -17.26 -2.09
CA ASN A 30 11.26 -17.40 -0.74
C ASN A 30 10.21 -17.91 0.26
N ILE A 31 10.66 -18.30 1.45
CA ILE A 31 9.80 -18.85 2.50
C ILE A 31 8.71 -17.89 2.97
N LYS A 32 9.01 -16.58 3.00
CA LYS A 32 8.05 -15.54 3.41
C LYS A 32 6.89 -15.47 2.42
N GLN A 33 7.18 -15.51 1.12
CA GLN A 33 6.16 -15.56 0.07
C GLN A 33 5.39 -16.89 0.08
N TYR A 34 6.04 -17.99 0.40
CA TYR A 34 5.40 -19.30 0.52
C TYR A 34 4.41 -19.35 1.70
N ALA A 35 4.77 -18.70 2.82
CA ALA A 35 4.00 -18.69 4.06
C ALA A 35 2.93 -17.58 4.10
N ILE A 36 3.31 -16.31 3.94
CA ILE A 36 2.37 -15.17 4.14
C ILE A 36 2.16 -14.33 2.88
N GLY A 37 2.72 -14.76 1.74
CA GLY A 37 2.64 -14.03 0.48
C GLY A 37 3.31 -12.67 0.58
N ASP A 38 2.74 -11.68 -0.11
CA ASP A 38 3.23 -10.29 -0.07
C ASP A 38 2.37 -9.39 0.84
N ARG A 39 1.46 -9.97 1.65
CA ARG A 39 0.46 -9.27 2.47
C ARG A 39 -0.45 -8.30 1.71
N ASN A 40 -0.47 -8.39 0.38
CA ASN A 40 -1.32 -7.58 -0.51
C ASN A 40 -2.59 -8.33 -0.91
N PHE A 41 -3.30 -8.89 0.07
CA PHE A 41 -4.55 -9.59 -0.15
C PHE A 41 -5.73 -8.64 0.06
N SER A 42 -6.73 -8.72 -0.80
CA SER A 42 -7.99 -8.00 -0.58
C SER A 42 -8.66 -8.52 0.69
N THR A 43 -9.48 -7.69 1.34
CA THR A 43 -10.22 -8.16 2.52
C THR A 43 -11.26 -9.21 2.14
N ALA A 44 -11.86 -9.10 0.96
CA ALA A 44 -12.73 -10.13 0.39
C ALA A 44 -12.05 -11.50 0.35
N LEU A 45 -10.87 -11.56 -0.29
CA LEU A 45 -10.08 -12.77 -0.43
C LEU A 45 -9.64 -13.32 0.93
N LEU A 46 -9.19 -12.43 1.82
CA LEU A 46 -8.81 -12.83 3.17
C LEU A 46 -10.01 -13.36 3.98
N THR A 47 -11.18 -12.73 3.88
CA THR A 47 -12.41 -13.20 4.53
C THR A 47 -12.77 -14.59 4.02
N ALA A 48 -12.71 -14.83 2.71
CA ALA A 48 -12.98 -16.13 2.13
C ALA A 48 -12.01 -17.20 2.66
N THR A 49 -10.71 -16.90 2.68
CA THR A 49 -9.68 -17.77 3.28
C THR A 49 -9.92 -17.99 4.78
N VAL A 50 -10.28 -16.96 5.55
CA VAL A 50 -10.62 -17.11 6.98
C VAL A 50 -11.81 -18.05 7.16
N ILE A 51 -12.86 -17.90 6.36
CA ILE A 51 -14.05 -18.77 6.43
C ILE A 51 -13.69 -20.19 5.98
N ALA A 52 -13.01 -20.35 4.85
CA ALA A 52 -12.69 -21.67 4.29
C ALA A 52 -11.69 -22.45 5.15
N THR A 53 -10.76 -21.76 5.83
CA THR A 53 -9.87 -22.39 6.82
C THR A 53 -10.60 -22.71 8.14
N TRP A 54 -11.71 -22.04 8.45
CA TRP A 54 -12.47 -22.27 9.69
C TRP A 54 -13.57 -23.30 9.52
N VAL A 55 -14.19 -23.38 8.34
CA VAL A 55 -15.28 -24.31 8.04
C VAL A 55 -14.69 -25.58 7.44
N GLU A 56 -14.48 -26.57 8.30
CA GLU A 56 -13.80 -27.81 7.93
C GLU A 56 -14.76 -28.88 7.39
N GLY A 57 -14.28 -29.73 6.48
CA GLY A 57 -15.06 -30.90 6.02
C GLY A 57 -15.37 -31.86 7.17
N SER A 58 -14.45 -32.00 8.12
CA SER A 58 -14.66 -32.70 9.39
C SER A 58 -15.74 -32.07 10.25
N ASP A 59 -15.90 -30.74 10.26
CA ASP A 59 -16.95 -30.06 11.02
C ASP A 59 -18.33 -30.28 10.44
N PHE A 60 -18.44 -30.32 9.10
CA PHE A 60 -19.66 -30.74 8.42
C PHE A 60 -20.05 -32.17 8.83
N ALA A 61 -19.12 -33.12 8.72
CA ALA A 61 -19.37 -34.52 9.07
C ALA A 61 -19.68 -34.73 10.56
N ARG A 62 -18.91 -34.07 11.43
CA ARG A 62 -19.08 -34.10 12.89
C ARG A 62 -20.43 -33.49 13.29
N THR A 63 -20.77 -32.31 12.79
CA THR A 63 -22.05 -31.66 13.12
C THR A 63 -23.22 -32.49 12.65
N LEU A 64 -23.14 -33.07 11.46
CA LEU A 64 -24.18 -33.97 10.97
C LEU A 64 -24.38 -35.17 11.91
N SER A 65 -23.29 -35.85 12.26
CA SER A 65 -23.32 -37.03 13.12
C SER A 65 -23.81 -36.71 14.53
N GLU A 66 -23.33 -35.62 15.12
CA GLU A 66 -23.65 -35.28 16.51
C GLU A 66 -25.03 -34.61 16.66
N VAL A 67 -25.54 -33.90 15.66
CA VAL A 67 -26.95 -33.45 15.68
C VAL A 67 -27.90 -34.62 15.48
N TYR A 68 -27.55 -35.58 14.62
CA TYR A 68 -28.35 -36.79 14.40
C TYR A 68 -28.49 -37.64 15.67
N ASN A 69 -27.41 -37.79 16.45
CA ASN A 69 -27.39 -38.63 17.66
C ASN A 69 -27.71 -37.86 18.95
N GLY A 70 -27.20 -36.64 19.06
CA GLY A 70 -27.22 -35.78 20.25
C GLY A 70 -28.35 -34.76 20.28
N GLY A 71 -29.04 -34.56 19.15
CA GLY A 71 -30.14 -33.64 19.04
C GLY A 71 -29.73 -32.16 19.02
N ILE A 72 -30.67 -31.29 19.39
CA ILE A 72 -30.50 -29.82 19.32
C ILE A 72 -29.47 -29.27 20.34
N LEU A 73 -29.13 -30.02 21.39
CA LEU A 73 -28.10 -29.60 22.37
C LEU A 73 -26.72 -29.44 21.72
N TYR A 74 -26.39 -30.30 20.75
CA TYR A 74 -25.12 -30.18 20.04
C TYR A 74 -25.05 -28.91 19.19
N PHE A 75 -26.17 -28.47 18.61
CA PHE A 75 -26.23 -27.19 17.90
C PHE A 75 -25.81 -26.03 18.81
N LEU A 76 -26.26 -26.03 20.08
CA LEU A 76 -25.82 -25.05 21.07
C LEU A 76 -24.31 -25.14 21.31
N ALA A 77 -23.75 -26.33 21.44
CA ALA A 77 -22.30 -26.51 21.56
C ALA A 77 -21.54 -25.91 20.37
N GLY A 78 -22.01 -26.17 19.14
CA GLY A 78 -21.44 -25.62 17.91
C GLY A 78 -21.43 -24.09 17.86
N THR A 79 -22.40 -23.40 18.50
CA THR A 79 -22.38 -21.92 18.57
C THR A 79 -21.17 -21.35 19.32
N GLY A 80 -20.45 -22.17 20.10
CA GLY A 80 -19.16 -21.80 20.68
C GLY A 80 -18.15 -21.33 19.64
N GLU A 81 -18.11 -21.95 18.45
CA GLU A 81 -17.21 -21.53 17.37
C GLU A 81 -17.49 -20.10 16.88
N VAL A 82 -18.76 -19.72 16.86
CA VAL A 82 -19.19 -18.35 16.52
C VAL A 82 -18.72 -17.37 17.59
N VAL A 83 -18.84 -17.73 18.86
CA VAL A 83 -18.32 -16.93 19.97
C VAL A 83 -16.81 -16.76 19.85
N SER A 84 -16.06 -17.81 19.53
CA SER A 84 -14.62 -17.75 19.30
C SER A 84 -14.27 -16.78 18.17
N LEU A 85 -14.93 -16.87 17.01
CA LEU A 85 -14.74 -15.91 15.91
C LEU A 85 -15.03 -14.46 16.32
N LEU A 86 -16.12 -14.23 17.07
CA LEU A 86 -16.48 -12.90 17.57
C LEU A 86 -15.46 -12.37 18.58
N VAL A 87 -14.96 -13.21 19.49
CA VAL A 87 -13.90 -12.86 20.44
C VAL A 87 -12.62 -12.52 19.68
N VAL A 88 -12.23 -13.30 18.67
CA VAL A 88 -11.08 -12.97 17.83
C VAL A 88 -11.31 -11.62 17.14
N ALA A 89 -12.48 -11.38 16.55
CA ALA A 89 -12.75 -10.17 15.80
C ALA A 89 -12.80 -8.90 16.67
N LEU A 90 -13.43 -8.98 17.84
CA LEU A 90 -13.71 -7.83 18.69
C LEU A 90 -12.63 -7.57 19.74
N ILE A 91 -11.99 -8.63 20.24
CA ILE A 91 -11.06 -8.55 21.37
C ILE A 91 -9.61 -8.75 20.92
N PHE A 92 -9.32 -9.78 20.13
CA PHE A 92 -7.93 -10.11 19.78
C PHE A 92 -7.43 -9.27 18.61
N ALA A 93 -8.21 -9.15 17.53
CA ALA A 93 -7.80 -8.49 16.30
C ALA A 93 -7.27 -7.06 16.49
N PRO A 94 -7.88 -6.19 17.33
CA PRO A 94 -7.34 -4.86 17.62
C PRO A 94 -5.92 -4.88 18.22
N ARG A 95 -5.52 -5.97 18.87
CA ARG A 95 -4.23 -6.13 19.58
C ARG A 95 -3.22 -6.98 18.82
N MET A 96 -3.58 -7.45 17.62
CA MET A 96 -2.71 -8.30 16.81
C MET A 96 -1.59 -7.54 16.10
N GLY A 97 -1.60 -6.20 16.12
CA GLY A 97 -0.65 -5.36 15.38
C GLY A 97 0.81 -5.65 15.70
N GLN A 98 1.11 -5.98 16.97
CA GLN A 98 2.47 -6.30 17.44
C GLN A 98 3.09 -7.57 16.81
N PHE A 99 2.27 -8.46 16.26
CA PHE A 99 2.74 -9.71 15.65
C PHE A 99 3.00 -9.58 14.15
N PHE A 100 2.59 -8.47 13.52
CA PHE A 100 2.82 -8.25 12.10
C PHE A 100 4.32 -8.18 11.79
N GLY A 101 4.72 -8.85 10.70
CA GLY A 101 6.12 -8.98 10.30
C GLY A 101 6.80 -10.26 10.79
N SER A 102 6.12 -11.08 11.59
CA SER A 102 6.47 -12.49 11.76
C SER A 102 5.94 -13.33 10.59
N ILE A 103 6.51 -14.52 10.40
CA ILE A 103 6.10 -15.50 9.40
C ILE A 103 5.15 -16.53 10.01
N SER A 104 5.29 -16.83 11.30
CA SER A 104 4.49 -17.85 12.00
C SER A 104 4.13 -17.43 13.43
N ILE A 105 3.22 -18.21 14.02
CA ILE A 105 2.85 -18.11 15.44
C ILE A 105 4.03 -18.45 16.36
N ALA A 106 4.83 -19.45 16.00
CA ALA A 106 5.98 -19.87 16.77
C ALA A 106 7.06 -18.77 16.79
N GLU A 107 7.35 -18.14 15.65
CA GLU A 107 8.26 -17.00 15.59
C GLU A 107 7.74 -15.83 16.44
N SER A 108 6.44 -15.55 16.36
CA SER A 108 5.79 -14.47 17.11
C SER A 108 5.94 -14.65 18.62
N MET A 109 5.66 -15.86 19.12
CA MET A 109 5.86 -16.24 20.51
C MET A 109 7.36 -16.24 20.88
N GLY A 110 8.21 -16.69 19.97
CA GLY A 110 9.66 -16.72 20.12
C GLY A 110 10.31 -15.36 20.28
N ARG A 111 9.82 -14.34 19.56
CA ARG A 111 10.31 -12.95 19.71
C ARG A 111 10.01 -12.38 21.08
N ILE A 112 8.91 -12.82 21.72
CA ILE A 112 8.48 -12.33 23.04
C ILE A 112 9.18 -13.12 24.16
N TYR A 113 9.17 -14.45 24.08
CA TYR A 113 9.61 -15.30 25.19
C TYR A 113 10.92 -16.06 24.94
N GLY A 114 11.47 -16.00 23.73
CA GLY A 114 12.77 -16.58 23.37
C GLY A 114 12.68 -17.91 22.59
N THR A 115 13.86 -18.35 22.13
CA THR A 115 14.01 -19.45 21.17
C THR A 115 13.46 -20.79 21.63
N ASN A 116 13.59 -21.15 22.91
CA ASN A 116 13.09 -22.45 23.39
C ASN A 116 11.56 -22.54 23.25
N ILE A 117 10.87 -21.44 23.53
CA ILE A 117 9.40 -21.37 23.43
C ILE A 117 8.98 -21.36 21.96
N ARG A 118 9.75 -20.72 21.07
CA ARG A 118 9.55 -20.84 19.61
C ARG A 118 9.48 -22.30 19.16
N VAL A 119 10.48 -23.11 19.55
CA VAL A 119 10.58 -24.51 19.14
C VAL A 119 9.44 -25.34 19.74
N ILE A 120 9.12 -25.15 21.03
CA ILE A 120 8.02 -25.89 21.69
C ILE A 120 6.67 -25.58 21.03
N VAL A 121 6.37 -24.30 20.80
CA VAL A 121 5.13 -23.88 20.11
C VAL A 121 5.07 -24.44 18.70
N ALA A 122 6.20 -24.49 17.98
CA ALA A 122 6.26 -25.09 16.66
C ALA A 122 5.96 -26.59 16.69
N ILE A 123 6.54 -27.36 17.62
CA ILE A 123 6.28 -28.80 17.76
C ILE A 123 4.81 -29.06 18.08
N ALA A 124 4.24 -28.36 19.07
CA ALA A 124 2.83 -28.50 19.43
C ALA A 124 1.89 -28.18 18.25
N SER A 125 2.22 -27.14 17.48
CA SER A 125 1.47 -26.74 16.28
C SER A 125 1.56 -27.78 15.15
N VAL A 126 2.73 -28.41 14.97
CA VAL A 126 2.95 -29.45 13.95
C VAL A 126 2.16 -30.72 14.26
N ILE A 127 2.10 -31.15 15.52
CA ILE A 127 1.29 -32.31 15.94
C ILE A 127 -0.19 -32.06 15.60
N THR A 128 -0.69 -30.88 15.97
CA THR A 128 -2.09 -30.49 15.71
C THR A 128 -2.39 -30.37 14.23
N THR A 129 -1.44 -29.85 13.46
CA THR A 129 -1.53 -29.81 12.00
C THR A 129 -1.66 -31.21 11.40
N GLY A 130 -0.85 -32.18 11.85
CA GLY A 130 -0.95 -33.57 11.41
C GLY A 130 -2.31 -34.18 11.73
N GLY A 131 -2.86 -33.87 12.92
CA GLY A 131 -4.20 -34.25 13.33
C GLY A 131 -5.31 -33.72 12.41
N ILE A 132 -5.31 -32.41 12.15
CA ILE A 132 -6.31 -31.77 11.28
C ILE A 132 -6.23 -32.31 9.86
N VAL A 133 -5.02 -32.53 9.33
CA VAL A 133 -4.88 -33.15 8.01
C VAL A 133 -5.42 -34.58 8.03
N ALA A 134 -5.21 -35.33 9.11
CA ALA A 134 -5.73 -36.68 9.25
C ALA A 134 -7.26 -36.75 9.30
N THR A 135 -7.92 -35.80 9.99
CA THR A 135 -9.41 -35.72 9.99
C THR A 135 -9.94 -35.36 8.61
N GLN A 136 -9.30 -34.42 7.92
CA GLN A 136 -9.64 -34.09 6.53
C GLN A 136 -9.47 -35.30 5.60
N LEU A 137 -8.39 -36.07 5.74
CA LEU A 137 -8.15 -37.27 4.94
C LEU A 137 -9.22 -38.34 5.18
N LYS A 138 -9.69 -38.55 6.42
CA LYS A 138 -10.77 -39.50 6.74
C LYS A 138 -12.07 -39.14 5.99
N VAL A 139 -12.46 -37.85 6.01
CA VAL A 139 -13.66 -37.37 5.29
C VAL A 139 -13.47 -37.47 3.78
N PHE A 140 -12.29 -37.10 3.27
CA PHE A 140 -11.97 -37.24 1.84
C PHE A 140 -12.12 -38.70 1.43
N SER A 141 -11.46 -39.63 2.13
CA SER A 141 -11.40 -41.04 1.74
C SER A 141 -12.76 -41.70 1.76
N MET A 142 -13.62 -41.30 2.70
CA MET A 142 -15.02 -41.74 2.80
C MET A 142 -15.81 -41.32 1.56
N LEU A 143 -15.77 -40.04 1.19
CA LEU A 143 -16.49 -39.50 0.03
C LEU A 143 -15.96 -40.05 -1.30
N PHE A 144 -14.65 -40.06 -1.44
CA PHE A 144 -13.99 -40.53 -2.65
C PHE A 144 -14.19 -42.04 -2.82
N GLY A 145 -14.00 -42.83 -1.77
CA GLY A 145 -14.24 -44.27 -1.79
C GLY A 145 -15.67 -44.61 -2.20
N HIS A 146 -16.65 -43.89 -1.68
CA HIS A 146 -18.07 -44.07 -1.98
C HIS A 146 -18.40 -43.85 -3.46
N ILE A 147 -17.99 -42.71 -4.03
CA ILE A 147 -18.30 -42.39 -5.45
C ILE A 147 -17.51 -43.23 -6.43
N VAL A 148 -16.25 -43.48 -6.12
CA VAL A 148 -15.29 -44.12 -7.04
C VAL A 148 -15.42 -45.65 -6.96
N GLY A 149 -15.94 -46.17 -5.84
CA GLY A 149 -16.10 -47.59 -5.58
C GLY A 149 -14.76 -48.28 -5.30
N VAL A 150 -13.87 -47.62 -4.55
CA VAL A 150 -12.54 -48.15 -4.17
C VAL A 150 -12.45 -48.40 -2.66
N PRO A 151 -11.73 -49.44 -2.20
CA PRO A 151 -11.61 -49.75 -0.77
C PRO A 151 -10.98 -48.61 0.04
N GLU A 152 -11.37 -48.49 1.31
CA GLU A 152 -10.99 -47.38 2.21
C GLU A 152 -9.48 -47.11 2.25
N LEU A 153 -8.66 -48.16 2.36
CA LEU A 153 -7.20 -48.03 2.39
C LEU A 153 -6.65 -47.33 1.12
N TYR A 154 -7.14 -47.72 -0.05
CA TYR A 154 -6.72 -47.09 -1.31
C TYR A 154 -7.25 -45.67 -1.42
N SER A 155 -8.47 -45.41 -0.94
CA SER A 155 -9.02 -44.05 -0.87
C SER A 155 -8.14 -43.13 -0.03
N ILE A 156 -7.74 -43.56 1.18
CA ILE A 156 -6.87 -42.78 2.06
C ILE A 156 -5.54 -42.44 1.37
N LEU A 157 -4.89 -43.44 0.76
CA LEU A 157 -3.61 -43.24 0.08
C LEU A 157 -3.73 -42.27 -1.10
N ILE A 158 -4.75 -42.45 -1.95
CA ILE A 158 -4.98 -41.57 -3.12
C ILE A 158 -5.30 -40.15 -2.67
N SER A 159 -6.21 -39.98 -1.71
CA SER A 159 -6.57 -38.69 -1.14
C SER A 159 -5.35 -37.97 -0.56
N SER A 160 -4.49 -38.69 0.17
CA SER A 160 -3.25 -38.12 0.71
C SER A 160 -2.31 -37.65 -0.40
N VAL A 161 -2.07 -38.47 -1.43
CA VAL A 161 -1.19 -38.08 -2.55
C VAL A 161 -1.73 -36.84 -3.24
N ILE A 162 -3.04 -36.77 -3.49
CA ILE A 162 -3.66 -35.60 -4.13
C ILE A 162 -3.45 -34.36 -3.26
N VAL A 163 -3.94 -34.40 -2.02
CA VAL A 163 -3.91 -33.26 -1.08
C VAL A 163 -2.49 -32.76 -0.87
N THR A 164 -1.54 -33.65 -0.60
CA THR A 164 -0.15 -33.27 -0.32
C THR A 164 0.57 -32.70 -1.54
N THR A 165 0.35 -33.27 -2.72
CA THR A 165 1.07 -32.86 -3.93
C THR A 165 0.77 -31.42 -4.28
N TYR A 166 -0.51 -31.05 -4.42
CA TYR A 166 -0.82 -29.69 -4.85
C TYR A 166 -0.49 -28.66 -3.75
N SER A 167 -0.70 -29.01 -2.48
CA SER A 167 -0.35 -28.14 -1.35
C SER A 167 1.13 -27.83 -1.26
N ALA A 168 1.98 -28.85 -1.42
CA ALA A 168 3.43 -28.69 -1.39
C ALA A 168 3.90 -27.67 -2.43
N PHE A 169 3.33 -27.69 -3.64
CA PHE A 169 3.78 -26.83 -4.73
C PHE A 169 3.12 -25.43 -4.78
N GLY A 170 1.89 -25.28 -4.27
CA GLY A 170 1.10 -24.05 -4.45
C GLY A 170 1.53 -22.84 -3.61
N GLY A 171 1.93 -23.05 -2.35
CA GLY A 171 2.17 -21.95 -1.42
C GLY A 171 0.90 -21.15 -1.06
N VAL A 172 0.99 -20.21 -0.13
CA VAL A 172 -0.21 -19.53 0.42
C VAL A 172 -1.03 -18.75 -0.62
N LYS A 173 -0.41 -18.26 -1.70
CA LYS A 173 -1.15 -17.56 -2.78
C LYS A 173 -2.08 -18.50 -3.53
N ALA A 174 -1.62 -19.72 -3.83
CA ALA A 174 -2.49 -20.73 -4.43
C ALA A 174 -3.62 -21.08 -3.47
N VAL A 175 -3.29 -21.32 -2.19
CA VAL A 175 -4.27 -21.64 -1.14
C VAL A 175 -5.34 -20.54 -1.04
N THR A 176 -4.96 -19.27 -1.01
CA THR A 176 -5.94 -18.18 -0.93
C THR A 176 -6.88 -18.13 -2.12
N PHE A 177 -6.38 -18.43 -3.31
CA PHE A 177 -7.19 -18.40 -4.52
C PHE A 177 -8.16 -19.59 -4.55
N THR A 178 -7.67 -20.79 -4.21
CA THR A 178 -8.53 -21.98 -4.10
C THR A 178 -9.57 -21.81 -3.02
N ASP A 179 -9.21 -21.25 -1.86
CA ASP A 179 -10.13 -20.96 -0.76
C ASP A 179 -11.26 -20.03 -1.18
N ALA A 180 -10.99 -19.02 -2.01
CA ALA A 180 -12.03 -18.12 -2.51
C ALA A 180 -13.06 -18.86 -3.37
N ILE A 181 -12.60 -19.75 -4.25
CA ILE A 181 -13.47 -20.57 -5.09
C ILE A 181 -14.24 -21.57 -4.22
N GLN A 182 -13.54 -22.29 -3.36
CA GLN A 182 -14.08 -23.32 -2.46
C GLN A 182 -15.14 -22.73 -1.53
N PHE A 183 -14.89 -21.54 -0.96
CA PHE A 183 -15.85 -20.81 -0.13
C PHE A 183 -17.17 -20.55 -0.86
N ILE A 184 -17.11 -20.08 -2.10
CA ILE A 184 -18.30 -19.86 -2.93
C ILE A 184 -19.02 -21.19 -3.16
N THR A 185 -18.26 -22.25 -3.47
CA THR A 185 -18.80 -23.58 -3.73
C THR A 185 -19.59 -24.13 -2.54
N PHE A 186 -18.97 -24.30 -1.37
CA PHE A 186 -19.67 -24.88 -0.22
C PHE A 186 -20.68 -23.91 0.40
N GLY A 187 -20.42 -22.60 0.35
CA GLY A 187 -21.32 -21.56 0.86
C GLY A 187 -22.67 -21.53 0.15
N LEU A 188 -22.74 -21.99 -1.11
CA LEU A 188 -23.97 -22.07 -1.90
C LEU A 188 -24.58 -23.47 -1.89
N ILE A 189 -23.73 -24.50 -1.96
CA ILE A 189 -24.21 -25.88 -2.12
C ILE A 189 -24.79 -26.43 -0.80
N ILE A 190 -24.20 -26.13 0.36
CA ILE A 190 -24.72 -26.63 1.66
C ILE A 190 -26.17 -26.17 1.92
N PRO A 191 -26.51 -24.87 1.78
CA PRO A 191 -27.91 -24.43 1.85
C PRO A 191 -28.82 -25.13 0.84
N ALA A 192 -28.33 -25.38 -0.38
CA ALA A 192 -29.08 -26.07 -1.41
C ALA A 192 -29.36 -27.53 -1.03
N ILE A 193 -28.40 -28.23 -0.42
CA ILE A 193 -28.58 -29.61 0.09
C ILE A 193 -29.73 -29.65 1.09
N ALA A 194 -29.65 -28.79 2.12
CA ALA A 194 -30.69 -28.71 3.15
C ALA A 194 -32.07 -28.47 2.55
N PHE A 195 -32.15 -27.59 1.54
CA PHE A 195 -33.38 -27.31 0.82
C PHE A 195 -33.92 -28.52 0.04
N PHE A 196 -33.08 -29.21 -0.73
CA PHE A 196 -33.54 -30.36 -1.53
C PHE A 196 -33.96 -31.53 -0.66
N MET A 197 -33.26 -31.78 0.45
CA MET A 197 -33.66 -32.78 1.43
C MET A 197 -34.98 -32.41 2.08
N TRP A 198 -35.18 -31.15 2.44
CA TRP A 198 -36.48 -30.70 2.98
C TRP A 198 -37.64 -30.97 2.02
N LYS A 199 -37.40 -30.85 0.70
CA LYS A 199 -38.42 -31.05 -0.32
C LYS A 199 -38.92 -32.50 -0.42
N THR A 200 -38.09 -33.50 -0.14
CA THR A 200 -38.49 -34.91 -0.28
C THR A 200 -39.58 -35.33 0.71
N PHE A 201 -39.66 -34.68 1.88
CA PHE A 201 -40.68 -34.97 2.89
C PHE A 201 -42.11 -34.58 2.50
N GLY A 202 -42.28 -33.64 1.56
CA GLY A 202 -43.59 -33.23 1.04
C GLY A 202 -44.52 -32.49 2.02
N ASN A 203 -44.65 -32.93 3.27
CA ASN A 203 -45.56 -32.40 4.29
C ASN A 203 -44.85 -32.09 5.62
N PHE A 204 -45.36 -31.11 6.39
CA PHE A 204 -44.73 -30.68 7.64
C PHE A 204 -44.85 -31.70 8.78
N GLU A 205 -45.82 -32.61 8.73
CA GLU A 205 -46.12 -33.57 9.81
C GLU A 205 -44.93 -34.45 10.22
N VAL A 206 -44.09 -34.88 9.28
CA VAL A 206 -42.91 -35.72 9.60
C VAL A 206 -41.89 -34.92 10.41
N ILE A 207 -41.74 -33.64 10.07
CA ILE A 207 -40.82 -32.72 10.74
C ILE A 207 -41.40 -32.30 12.09
N ASP A 208 -42.70 -32.03 12.16
CA ASP A 208 -43.39 -31.72 13.42
C ASP A 208 -43.27 -32.89 14.40
N LYS A 209 -43.48 -34.14 13.95
CA LYS A 209 -43.23 -35.34 14.76
C LYS A 209 -41.77 -35.51 15.16
N THR A 210 -40.84 -35.11 14.30
CA THR A 210 -39.40 -35.13 14.63
C THR A 210 -39.08 -34.10 15.73
N LEU A 211 -39.72 -32.93 15.69
CA LEU A 211 -39.58 -31.88 16.69
C LEU A 211 -40.27 -32.22 18.02
N GLU A 212 -41.21 -33.17 18.02
CA GLU A 212 -41.78 -33.76 19.24
C GLU A 212 -40.86 -34.80 19.90
N ASN A 213 -39.83 -35.28 19.19
CA ASN A 213 -38.85 -36.21 19.77
C ASN A 213 -38.05 -35.52 20.89
N PRO A 214 -37.79 -36.17 22.03
CA PRO A 214 -37.01 -35.59 23.14
C PRO A 214 -35.62 -35.04 22.77
N LEU A 215 -35.02 -35.52 21.67
CA LEU A 215 -33.75 -35.01 21.15
C LEU A 215 -33.87 -33.60 20.54
N PHE A 216 -35.05 -33.24 20.02
CA PHE A 216 -35.28 -31.99 19.29
C PHE A 216 -36.35 -31.09 19.95
N ASP A 217 -37.16 -31.62 20.88
CA ASP A 217 -38.13 -30.83 21.65
C ASP A 217 -37.41 -29.96 22.68
N TYR A 218 -37.42 -28.64 22.43
CA TYR A 218 -36.79 -27.66 23.32
C TYR A 218 -37.36 -27.65 24.75
N LYS A 219 -38.57 -28.17 24.98
CA LYS A 219 -39.20 -28.26 26.30
C LYS A 219 -38.75 -29.48 27.09
N GLN A 220 -38.34 -30.54 26.40
CA GLN A 220 -37.89 -31.81 26.99
C GLN A 220 -36.38 -31.97 26.97
N LEU A 221 -35.65 -30.90 26.64
CA LEU A 221 -34.20 -30.91 26.62
C LEU A 221 -33.63 -31.35 27.97
N PRO A 222 -32.57 -32.18 27.96
CA PRO A 222 -31.87 -32.57 29.18
C PRO A 222 -31.47 -31.34 30.00
N GLY A 223 -32.03 -31.22 31.19
CA GLY A 223 -31.73 -30.10 32.10
C GLY A 223 -30.35 -30.21 32.73
N ILE A 224 -30.01 -29.21 33.57
CA ILE A 224 -28.74 -29.11 34.30
C ILE A 224 -28.41 -30.37 35.13
N GLY A 225 -29.41 -31.17 35.52
CA GLY A 225 -29.21 -32.43 36.24
C GLY A 225 -28.71 -33.61 35.38
N SER A 226 -28.64 -33.48 34.06
CA SER A 226 -28.25 -34.57 33.15
C SER A 226 -26.76 -34.52 32.77
N LEU A 227 -26.14 -35.69 32.62
CA LEU A 227 -24.74 -35.81 32.21
C LEU A 227 -24.50 -35.25 30.80
N LYS A 228 -25.42 -35.54 29.86
CA LYS A 228 -25.38 -35.03 28.48
C LYS A 228 -25.41 -33.50 28.38
N PHE A 229 -26.11 -32.82 29.29
CA PHE A 229 -26.09 -31.36 29.33
C PHE A 229 -24.68 -30.85 29.61
N TRP A 230 -24.01 -31.41 30.63
CA TRP A 230 -22.65 -31.00 30.99
C TRP A 230 -21.61 -31.37 29.94
N GLU A 231 -21.80 -32.47 29.21
CA GLU A 231 -20.94 -32.85 28.07
C GLU A 231 -20.96 -31.76 26.98
N TYR A 232 -22.15 -31.45 26.43
CA TYR A 232 -22.29 -30.43 25.38
C TYR A 232 -22.01 -29.01 25.87
N PHE A 233 -22.34 -28.70 27.13
CA PHE A 233 -21.96 -27.43 27.74
C PHE A 233 -20.44 -27.29 27.88
N SER A 234 -19.73 -28.37 28.22
CA SER A 234 -18.26 -28.35 28.25
C SER A 234 -17.67 -28.15 26.85
N LEU A 235 -18.25 -28.82 25.84
CA LEU A 235 -17.87 -28.65 24.43
C LEU A 235 -18.12 -27.22 23.93
N PHE A 236 -19.20 -26.56 24.34
CA PHE A 236 -19.45 -25.16 24.02
C PHE A 236 -18.28 -24.27 24.46
N PHE A 237 -17.80 -24.41 25.71
CA PHE A 237 -16.66 -23.63 26.19
C PHE A 237 -15.37 -24.01 25.47
N CYS A 238 -15.17 -25.30 25.15
CA CYS A 238 -14.06 -25.75 24.34
C CYS A 238 -13.99 -25.00 23.01
N PHE A 239 -15.12 -24.89 22.30
CA PHE A 239 -15.18 -24.18 21.03
C PHE A 239 -15.21 -22.66 21.16
N ALA A 240 -15.69 -22.12 22.29
CA ALA A 240 -15.75 -20.67 22.55
C ALA A 240 -14.40 -20.05 22.89
N VAL A 241 -13.47 -20.83 23.47
CA VAL A 241 -12.11 -20.34 23.74
C VAL A 241 -11.36 -20.19 22.40
N PRO A 242 -10.80 -19.00 22.09
CA PRO A 242 -10.08 -18.78 20.85
C PRO A 242 -8.78 -19.59 20.72
N GLY A 243 -8.88 -20.82 20.22
CA GLY A 243 -7.74 -21.63 19.79
C GLY A 243 -7.21 -21.14 18.44
N ILE A 244 -6.49 -20.01 18.41
CA ILE A 244 -5.90 -19.53 17.15
C ILE A 244 -4.77 -20.47 16.73
N ARG A 245 -5.11 -21.45 15.89
CA ARG A 245 -4.19 -22.43 15.30
C ARG A 245 -3.20 -21.78 14.33
N CYS A 246 -2.13 -22.49 13.97
CA CYS A 246 -1.07 -21.94 13.13
C CYS A 246 -1.56 -21.49 11.74
N SER A 247 -2.45 -22.27 11.12
CA SER A 247 -3.10 -21.92 9.84
C SER A 247 -3.88 -20.61 10.00
N MET A 248 -4.75 -20.47 11.00
CA MET A 248 -5.50 -19.25 11.25
C MET A 248 -4.61 -18.05 11.62
N PHE A 249 -3.57 -18.26 12.41
CA PHE A 249 -2.61 -17.21 12.75
C PHE A 249 -1.90 -16.68 11.49
N GLN A 250 -1.57 -17.56 10.55
CA GLN A 250 -1.00 -17.19 9.25
C GLN A 250 -1.94 -16.26 8.47
N ARG A 251 -3.26 -16.48 8.50
CA ARG A 251 -4.28 -15.60 7.86
C ARG A 251 -4.31 -14.22 8.55
N ILE A 252 -4.16 -14.19 9.86
CA ILE A 252 -3.99 -12.93 10.59
C ILE A 252 -2.73 -12.21 10.09
N LEU A 253 -1.58 -12.89 10.00
CA LEU A 253 -0.31 -12.31 9.54
C LEU A 253 -0.32 -11.85 8.07
N MET A 254 -1.11 -12.50 7.22
CA MET A 254 -1.33 -12.10 5.82
C MET A 254 -2.07 -10.77 5.68
N SER A 255 -2.77 -10.33 6.72
CA SER A 255 -3.52 -9.07 6.72
C SER A 255 -2.59 -7.87 6.65
N LYS A 256 -3.06 -6.79 6.00
CA LYS A 256 -2.33 -5.52 5.93
C LYS A 256 -2.33 -4.79 7.28
N ASP A 257 -3.45 -4.86 8.01
CA ASP A 257 -3.69 -4.15 9.26
C ASP A 257 -4.70 -4.91 10.15
N THR A 258 -4.82 -4.48 11.42
CA THR A 258 -5.73 -5.06 12.42
C THR A 258 -7.21 -4.86 12.07
N LYS A 259 -7.55 -3.84 11.27
CA LYS A 259 -8.92 -3.57 10.83
C LYS A 259 -9.36 -4.62 9.82
N GLN A 260 -8.48 -5.00 8.90
CA GLN A 260 -8.73 -6.06 7.94
C GLN A 260 -8.97 -7.40 8.65
N VAL A 261 -8.15 -7.74 9.66
CA VAL A 261 -8.38 -8.92 10.51
C VAL A 261 -9.78 -8.86 11.14
N ARG A 262 -10.09 -7.76 11.84
CA ARG A 262 -11.41 -7.59 12.49
C ARG A 262 -12.57 -7.76 11.52
N THR A 263 -12.51 -7.14 10.34
CA THR A 263 -13.57 -7.26 9.33
C THR A 263 -13.71 -8.69 8.84
N ALA A 264 -12.60 -9.38 8.56
CA ALA A 264 -12.63 -10.76 8.06
C ALA A 264 -13.30 -11.70 9.06
N PHE A 265 -12.93 -11.63 10.35
CA PHE A 265 -13.50 -12.47 11.39
C PHE A 265 -14.96 -12.10 11.74
N LEU A 266 -15.35 -10.82 11.69
CA LEU A 266 -16.76 -10.43 11.88
C LEU A 266 -17.68 -11.00 10.80
N ILE A 267 -17.26 -10.92 9.54
CA ILE A 267 -18.01 -11.52 8.43
C ILE A 267 -18.00 -13.04 8.58
N GLY A 268 -16.85 -13.62 8.93
CA GLY A 268 -16.71 -15.04 9.19
C GLY A 268 -17.70 -15.55 10.24
N ALA A 269 -17.84 -14.87 11.38
CA ALA A 269 -18.81 -15.25 12.41
C ALA A 269 -20.25 -15.33 11.87
N CYS A 270 -20.67 -14.37 11.05
CA CYS A 270 -22.01 -14.36 10.44
C CYS A 270 -22.20 -15.55 9.50
N VAL A 271 -21.23 -15.82 8.62
CA VAL A 271 -21.33 -16.89 7.64
C VAL A 271 -21.23 -18.27 8.27
N VAL A 272 -20.32 -18.46 9.24
CA VAL A 272 -20.16 -19.72 9.98
C VAL A 272 -21.42 -20.05 10.76
N THR A 273 -22.06 -19.08 11.41
CA THR A 273 -23.36 -19.28 12.08
C THR A 273 -24.38 -19.91 11.14
N MET A 274 -24.41 -19.44 9.89
CA MET A 274 -25.38 -19.88 8.90
C MET A 274 -25.06 -21.28 8.39
N LEU A 275 -23.79 -21.58 8.17
CA LEU A 275 -23.37 -22.93 7.80
C LEU A 275 -23.65 -23.94 8.91
N ILE A 276 -23.43 -23.59 10.18
CA ILE A 276 -23.80 -24.44 11.33
C ILE A 276 -25.33 -24.68 11.36
N LEU A 277 -26.15 -23.65 11.11
CA LEU A 277 -27.61 -23.80 11.02
C LEU A 277 -28.02 -24.76 9.90
N PHE A 278 -27.50 -24.59 8.69
CA PHE A 278 -27.86 -25.45 7.55
C PHE A 278 -27.38 -26.88 7.73
N THR A 279 -26.16 -27.09 8.24
CA THR A 279 -25.64 -28.44 8.50
C THR A 279 -26.41 -29.16 9.60
N SER A 280 -26.80 -28.44 10.65
CA SER A 280 -27.67 -28.98 11.70
C SER A 280 -29.05 -29.33 11.15
N LEU A 281 -29.62 -28.49 10.29
CA LEU A 281 -30.88 -28.78 9.62
C LEU A 281 -30.79 -30.05 8.76
N ILE A 282 -29.69 -30.24 8.03
CA ILE A 282 -29.45 -31.49 7.29
C ILE A 282 -29.46 -32.69 8.23
N GLY A 283 -28.79 -32.61 9.39
CA GLY A 283 -28.77 -33.69 10.38
C GLY A 283 -30.16 -34.04 10.92
N ILE A 284 -30.97 -33.03 11.24
CA ILE A 284 -32.37 -33.19 11.67
C ILE A 284 -33.20 -33.85 10.56
N LEU A 285 -33.01 -33.44 9.30
CA LEU A 285 -33.73 -34.00 8.17
C LEU A 285 -33.38 -35.48 7.96
N ILE A 286 -32.10 -35.88 8.06
CA ILE A 286 -31.74 -37.31 7.96
C ILE A 286 -32.42 -38.11 9.08
N PHE A 287 -32.45 -37.58 10.30
CA PHE A 287 -33.14 -38.23 11.42
C PHE A 287 -34.64 -38.40 11.14
N ALA A 288 -35.27 -37.38 10.56
CA ALA A 288 -36.68 -37.40 10.20
C ALA A 288 -37.00 -38.45 9.14
N ASP A 289 -36.09 -38.70 8.20
CA ASP A 289 -36.23 -39.73 7.16
C ASP A 289 -35.96 -41.13 7.70
N ASN A 290 -34.81 -41.31 8.35
CA ASN A 290 -34.33 -42.60 8.79
C ASN A 290 -33.58 -42.47 10.12
N PRO A 291 -34.23 -42.76 11.26
CA PRO A 291 -33.64 -42.61 12.60
C PRO A 291 -32.70 -43.76 13.03
N ASN A 292 -32.50 -44.78 12.18
CA ASN A 292 -31.71 -45.98 12.51
C ASN A 292 -30.40 -46.13 11.70
N LEU A 293 -29.90 -45.04 11.11
CA LEU A 293 -28.64 -45.04 10.36
C LEU A 293 -27.43 -45.05 11.30
N SER A 294 -26.36 -45.71 10.85
CA SER A 294 -25.08 -45.64 11.55
C SER A 294 -24.39 -44.28 11.33
N LYS A 295 -23.50 -43.89 12.24
CA LYS A 295 -22.74 -42.61 12.13
C LYS A 295 -21.99 -42.46 10.80
N ASN A 296 -21.51 -43.57 10.24
CA ASN A 296 -20.71 -43.58 9.01
C ASN A 296 -21.58 -43.63 7.74
N ASP A 297 -22.87 -43.92 7.84
CA ASP A 297 -23.73 -44.03 6.67
C ASP A 297 -24.50 -42.74 6.37
N LEU A 298 -24.43 -41.73 7.26
CA LEU A 298 -25.18 -40.47 7.10
C LEU A 298 -24.82 -39.72 5.81
N ILE A 299 -23.53 -39.54 5.51
CA ILE A 299 -23.09 -38.84 4.29
C ILE A 299 -23.38 -39.65 3.02
N PRO A 300 -23.07 -40.97 2.96
CA PRO A 300 -23.50 -41.85 1.88
C PRO A 300 -25.02 -41.77 1.62
N HIS A 301 -25.84 -41.79 2.68
CA HIS A 301 -27.30 -41.66 2.60
C HIS A 301 -27.73 -40.36 1.93
N ILE A 302 -27.10 -39.23 2.30
CA ILE A 302 -27.34 -37.93 1.62
C ILE A 302 -27.08 -38.08 0.11
N ILE A 303 -25.94 -38.67 -0.27
CA ILE A 303 -25.49 -38.75 -1.66
C ILE A 303 -26.42 -39.64 -2.50
N ASP A 304 -26.80 -40.80 -1.97
CA ASP A 304 -27.48 -41.82 -2.76
C ASP A 304 -28.99 -41.64 -2.85
N ASP A 305 -29.63 -41.09 -1.82
CA ASP A 305 -31.09 -41.15 -1.70
C ASP A 305 -31.79 -39.83 -2.06
N TYR A 306 -31.09 -38.69 -1.97
CA TYR A 306 -31.71 -37.38 -2.19
C TYR A 306 -31.39 -36.72 -3.53
N PHE A 307 -30.36 -37.18 -4.25
CA PHE A 307 -29.85 -36.49 -5.44
C PHE A 307 -29.76 -37.39 -6.67
N ALA A 308 -30.04 -36.80 -7.83
CA ALA A 308 -29.88 -37.45 -9.13
C ALA A 308 -28.40 -37.49 -9.58
N PRO A 309 -28.02 -38.42 -10.46
CA PRO A 309 -26.70 -38.44 -11.08
C PRO A 309 -26.34 -37.08 -11.70
N GLY A 310 -25.09 -36.64 -11.53
CA GLY A 310 -24.58 -35.30 -11.85
C GLY A 310 -24.63 -34.35 -10.66
N ILE A 311 -25.74 -34.33 -9.91
CA ILE A 311 -25.88 -33.48 -8.73
C ILE A 311 -25.14 -34.09 -7.54
N ARG A 312 -25.10 -35.43 -7.45
CA ARG A 312 -24.28 -36.16 -6.47
C ARG A 312 -22.81 -35.73 -6.53
N GLY A 313 -22.24 -35.64 -7.74
CA GLY A 313 -20.87 -35.18 -7.96
C GLY A 313 -20.63 -33.74 -7.52
N ILE A 314 -21.60 -32.83 -7.73
CA ILE A 314 -21.52 -31.43 -7.27
C ILE A 314 -21.57 -31.34 -5.73
N LEU A 315 -22.41 -32.16 -5.09
CA LEU A 315 -22.50 -32.23 -3.64
C LEU A 315 -21.18 -32.68 -3.03
N VAL A 316 -20.60 -33.77 -3.55
CA VAL A 316 -19.32 -34.25 -3.06
C VAL A 316 -18.20 -33.25 -3.34
N LEU A 317 -18.24 -32.55 -4.47
CA LEU A 317 -17.32 -31.46 -4.75
C LEU A 317 -17.37 -30.37 -3.66
N ALA A 318 -18.55 -30.01 -3.16
CA ALA A 318 -18.67 -29.01 -2.08
C ALA A 318 -18.04 -29.46 -0.76
N ILE A 319 -18.24 -30.72 -0.36
CA ILE A 319 -17.64 -31.24 0.88
C ILE A 319 -16.13 -31.41 0.68
N LEU A 320 -15.67 -31.92 -0.47
CA LEU A 320 -14.25 -32.01 -0.82
C LEU A 320 -13.58 -30.63 -0.87
N ALA A 321 -14.29 -29.59 -1.28
CA ALA A 321 -13.79 -28.21 -1.28
C ALA A 321 -13.48 -27.71 0.15
N MET A 322 -14.32 -28.04 1.14
CA MET A 322 -14.07 -27.73 2.55
C MET A 322 -12.87 -28.50 3.10
N VAL A 323 -12.81 -29.79 2.80
CA VAL A 323 -11.72 -30.70 3.18
C VAL A 323 -10.38 -30.15 2.66
N MET A 324 -10.33 -29.81 1.38
CA MET A 324 -9.12 -29.34 0.72
C MET A 324 -8.65 -27.99 1.29
N SER A 325 -9.53 -27.00 1.43
CA SER A 325 -9.16 -25.68 1.99
C SER A 325 -8.43 -25.79 3.33
N THR A 326 -8.97 -26.62 4.23
CA THR A 326 -8.42 -26.79 5.57
C THR A 326 -7.13 -27.60 5.56
N ALA A 327 -7.10 -28.71 4.81
CA ALA A 327 -5.91 -29.55 4.70
C ALA A 327 -4.73 -28.75 4.13
N ASP A 328 -4.98 -27.90 3.15
CA ASP A 328 -3.92 -27.10 2.52
C ASP A 328 -3.34 -26.06 3.44
N SER A 329 -4.25 -25.35 4.08
CA SER A 329 -3.94 -24.32 5.04
C SER A 329 -3.06 -24.87 6.16
N SER A 330 -3.36 -26.09 6.60
CA SER A 330 -2.66 -26.80 7.66
C SER A 330 -1.31 -27.33 7.15
N LEU A 331 -1.26 -28.04 6.02
CA LEU A 331 -0.01 -28.56 5.44
C LEU A 331 1.01 -27.46 5.13
N ASN A 332 0.56 -26.35 4.56
CA ASN A 332 1.43 -25.20 4.29
C ASN A 332 1.99 -24.62 5.59
N ALA A 333 1.13 -24.35 6.58
CA ALA A 333 1.54 -23.79 7.87
C ALA A 333 2.51 -24.72 8.61
N GLY A 334 2.19 -26.01 8.69
CA GLY A 334 3.00 -27.02 9.36
C GLY A 334 4.37 -27.18 8.73
N ALA A 335 4.45 -27.22 7.40
CA ALA A 335 5.72 -27.31 6.69
C ALA A 335 6.64 -26.11 6.99
N VAL A 336 6.07 -24.90 7.04
CA VAL A 336 6.80 -23.68 7.42
C VAL A 336 7.28 -23.76 8.87
N LEU A 337 6.44 -24.22 9.80
CA LEU A 337 6.83 -24.38 11.20
C LEU A 337 8.03 -25.32 11.37
N VAL A 338 8.03 -26.46 10.67
CA VAL A 338 9.14 -27.42 10.75
C VAL A 338 10.44 -26.79 10.27
N THR A 339 10.45 -26.20 9.06
CA THR A 339 11.69 -25.69 8.48
C THR A 339 12.17 -24.40 9.13
N HIS A 340 11.25 -23.46 9.37
CA HIS A 340 11.56 -22.10 9.81
C HIS A 340 11.63 -21.95 11.33
N ASP A 341 10.84 -22.73 12.09
CA ASP A 341 10.69 -22.55 13.54
C ASP A 341 11.26 -23.68 14.38
N ILE A 342 11.53 -24.86 13.80
CA ILE A 342 12.24 -25.96 14.46
C ILE A 342 13.69 -26.03 14.01
N PHE A 343 13.95 -26.30 12.73
CA PHE A 343 15.32 -26.57 12.25
C PHE A 343 16.23 -25.35 12.23
N LYS A 344 15.70 -24.18 11.83
CA LYS A 344 16.48 -22.94 11.74
C LYS A 344 16.95 -22.44 13.12
N PRO A 345 16.12 -22.39 14.18
CA PRO A 345 16.58 -21.95 15.49
C PRO A 345 17.53 -22.94 16.20
N LEU A 346 17.53 -24.22 15.80
CA LEU A 346 18.44 -25.25 16.31
C LEU A 346 19.81 -25.29 15.58
N ASN A 347 20.15 -24.26 14.79
CA ASN A 347 21.39 -24.19 13.97
C ASN A 347 21.58 -25.33 12.95
N SER A 348 20.53 -26.09 12.66
CA SER A 348 20.46 -27.13 11.63
C SER A 348 19.77 -26.66 10.35
N GLY A 349 19.81 -25.35 10.07
CA GLY A 349 19.06 -24.73 8.97
C GLY A 349 19.48 -25.22 7.59
N PHE A 350 18.51 -25.68 6.79
CA PHE A 350 18.75 -26.10 5.41
C PHE A 350 19.12 -24.91 4.51
N LYS A 351 20.03 -25.10 3.53
CA LYS A 351 20.43 -24.06 2.56
C LYS A 351 19.26 -23.52 1.73
N ASN A 352 18.22 -24.33 1.48
CA ASN A 352 17.05 -23.95 0.71
C ASN A 352 15.77 -24.23 1.50
N GLU A 353 15.42 -23.31 2.41
CA GLU A 353 14.22 -23.40 3.27
C GLU A 353 12.93 -23.67 2.46
N LEU A 354 12.81 -23.10 1.26
CA LEU A 354 11.64 -23.27 0.41
C LEU A 354 11.50 -24.72 -0.06
N LEU A 355 12.56 -25.28 -0.66
CA LEU A 355 12.53 -26.67 -1.15
C LEU A 355 12.29 -27.65 0.02
N THR A 356 12.96 -27.43 1.14
CA THR A 356 12.80 -28.28 2.33
C THR A 356 11.37 -28.22 2.86
N SER A 357 10.71 -27.05 2.83
CA SER A 357 9.32 -26.92 3.27
C SER A 357 8.39 -27.77 2.40
N LYS A 358 8.60 -27.76 1.08
CA LYS A 358 7.81 -28.61 0.16
C LYS A 358 7.97 -30.10 0.47
N ILE A 359 9.18 -30.54 0.82
CA ILE A 359 9.44 -31.94 1.23
C ILE A 359 8.73 -32.26 2.55
N PHE A 360 8.80 -31.36 3.53
CA PHE A 360 8.10 -31.57 4.80
C PHE A 360 6.58 -31.58 4.67
N SER A 361 5.98 -30.89 3.68
CA SER A 361 4.56 -31.05 3.38
C SER A 361 4.18 -32.50 3.05
N PHE A 362 5.03 -33.22 2.28
CA PHE A 362 4.80 -34.65 2.00
C PHE A 362 4.96 -35.51 3.25
N ILE A 363 5.96 -35.23 4.08
CA ILE A 363 6.18 -35.97 5.34
C ILE A 363 5.00 -35.79 6.29
N LEU A 364 4.48 -34.57 6.43
CA LEU A 364 3.30 -34.29 7.26
C LEU A 364 2.06 -35.01 6.73
N GLY A 365 1.88 -35.09 5.41
CA GLY A 365 0.82 -35.90 4.82
C GLY A 365 0.96 -37.39 5.10
N PHE A 366 2.18 -37.94 5.06
CA PHE A 366 2.41 -39.33 5.41
C PHE A 366 2.11 -39.61 6.90
N ILE A 367 2.49 -38.69 7.81
CA ILE A 367 2.12 -38.76 9.22
C ILE A 367 0.59 -38.73 9.38
N ALA A 368 -0.09 -37.87 8.62
CA ALA A 368 -1.54 -37.79 8.64
C ALA A 368 -2.20 -39.11 8.22
N VAL A 369 -1.68 -39.82 7.21
CA VAL A 369 -2.16 -41.16 6.84
C VAL A 369 -2.08 -42.15 8.00
N ILE A 370 -0.97 -42.17 8.74
CA ILE A 370 -0.81 -43.05 9.91
C ILE A 370 -1.86 -42.71 10.99
N LEU A 371 -2.07 -41.42 11.24
CA LEU A 371 -3.07 -40.96 12.20
C LEU A 371 -4.50 -41.30 11.76
N THR A 372 -4.84 -41.13 10.48
CA THR A 372 -6.16 -41.49 9.92
C THR A 372 -6.47 -42.98 10.09
N LEU A 373 -5.46 -43.84 10.02
CA LEU A 373 -5.61 -45.29 10.21
C LEU A 373 -5.67 -45.70 11.70
N SER A 374 -5.38 -44.80 12.63
CA SER A 374 -5.27 -45.11 14.06
C SER A 374 -6.56 -44.94 14.87
N SER A 375 -7.53 -44.16 14.38
CA SER A 375 -8.84 -43.97 15.02
C SER A 375 -9.94 -43.91 13.97
N ASP A 376 -11.11 -44.44 14.34
CA ASP A 376 -12.32 -44.40 13.51
C ASP A 376 -13.19 -43.18 13.76
N SER A 377 -13.01 -42.49 14.90
CA SER A 377 -13.81 -41.33 15.29
C SER A 377 -13.12 -40.02 14.92
N ILE A 378 -13.79 -39.21 14.10
CA ILE A 378 -13.32 -37.86 13.75
C ILE A 378 -13.17 -37.00 15.01
N LEU A 379 -14.15 -37.04 15.93
CA LEU A 379 -14.14 -36.24 17.14
C LEU A 379 -12.98 -36.62 18.09
N GLU A 380 -12.73 -37.92 18.27
CA GLU A 380 -11.63 -38.40 19.12
C GLU A 380 -10.28 -37.91 18.59
N LEU A 381 -10.08 -37.96 17.27
CA LEU A 381 -8.85 -37.53 16.63
C LEU A 381 -8.63 -36.00 16.76
N VAL A 382 -9.71 -35.20 16.67
CA VAL A 382 -9.66 -33.75 16.96
C VAL A 382 -9.26 -33.51 18.42
N LEU A 383 -9.98 -34.11 19.38
CA LEU A 383 -9.73 -33.89 20.80
C LEU A 383 -8.33 -34.34 21.22
N LEU A 384 -7.85 -35.47 20.69
CA LEU A 384 -6.52 -35.98 20.94
C LEU A 384 -5.44 -34.98 20.52
N THR A 385 -5.60 -34.37 19.34
CA THR A 385 -4.57 -33.50 18.75
C THR A 385 -4.61 -32.10 19.36
N GLU A 386 -5.79 -31.57 19.67
CA GLU A 386 -5.95 -30.29 20.38
C GLU A 386 -5.37 -30.32 21.80
N ASN A 387 -5.37 -31.47 22.47
CA ASN A 387 -4.79 -31.61 23.81
C ASN A 387 -3.27 -31.37 23.85
N PHE A 388 -2.58 -31.42 22.70
CA PHE A 388 -1.17 -31.04 22.59
C PHE A 388 -0.94 -29.54 22.37
N TYR A 389 -1.97 -28.80 21.92
CA TYR A 389 -1.83 -27.40 21.51
C TYR A 389 -2.53 -26.43 22.44
N MET A 390 -3.84 -26.59 22.67
CA MET A 390 -4.61 -25.60 23.43
C MET A 390 -4.02 -25.37 24.83
N PRO A 391 -3.75 -26.40 25.66
CA PRO A 391 -3.18 -26.22 27.00
C PRO A 391 -1.78 -25.62 27.01
N VAL A 392 -1.03 -25.75 25.90
CA VAL A 392 0.38 -25.31 25.79
C VAL A 392 0.48 -23.88 25.25
N VAL A 393 -0.32 -23.54 24.24
CA VAL A 393 -0.15 -22.33 23.44
C VAL A 393 -1.20 -21.26 23.74
N THR A 394 -2.46 -21.65 24.00
CA THR A 394 -3.58 -20.70 24.07
C THR A 394 -3.42 -19.69 25.21
N ALA A 395 -3.07 -20.13 26.42
CA ALA A 395 -2.91 -19.22 27.56
C ALA A 395 -1.71 -18.25 27.38
N PRO A 396 -0.48 -18.72 27.08
CA PRO A 396 0.66 -17.83 26.81
C PRO A 396 0.44 -16.85 25.65
N LEU A 397 -0.23 -17.30 24.57
CA LEU A 397 -0.55 -16.47 23.42
C LEU A 397 -1.58 -15.41 23.79
N THR A 398 -2.64 -15.78 24.49
CA THR A 398 -3.67 -14.84 24.94
C THR A 398 -3.04 -13.76 25.82
N LEU A 399 -2.27 -14.13 26.83
CA LEU A 399 -1.53 -13.17 27.64
C LEU A 399 -0.62 -12.25 26.80
N ALA A 400 0.10 -12.81 25.83
CA ALA A 400 0.94 -12.03 24.93
C ALA A 400 0.14 -11.01 24.09
N ILE A 401 -1.05 -11.41 23.60
CA ILE A 401 -1.96 -10.56 22.83
C ILE A 401 -2.45 -9.38 23.68
N PHE A 402 -2.79 -9.61 24.95
CA PHE A 402 -3.21 -8.54 25.86
C PHE A 402 -2.04 -7.74 26.46
N GLY A 403 -0.81 -7.92 25.96
CA GLY A 403 0.35 -7.13 26.36
C GLY A 403 0.99 -7.57 27.68
N PHE A 404 0.61 -8.72 28.23
CA PHE A 404 1.29 -9.28 29.39
C PHE A 404 2.67 -9.81 29.01
N ARG A 405 3.68 -9.47 29.79
CA ARG A 405 5.09 -9.88 29.61
C ARG A 405 5.62 -10.52 30.88
N THR A 406 6.26 -11.67 30.73
CA THR A 406 6.85 -12.41 31.85
C THR A 406 8.14 -13.11 31.44
N ASN A 407 8.85 -13.68 32.41
CA ASN A 407 10.10 -14.38 32.20
C ASN A 407 9.88 -15.71 31.44
N LYS A 408 10.77 -16.02 30.50
CA LYS A 408 10.76 -17.29 29.75
C LYS A 408 10.70 -18.54 30.64
N LYS A 409 11.31 -18.50 31.84
CA LYS A 409 11.28 -19.62 32.80
C LYS A 409 9.86 -19.90 33.30
N VAL A 410 9.06 -18.86 33.53
CA VAL A 410 7.66 -18.99 33.98
C VAL A 410 6.83 -19.71 32.92
N ILE A 411 6.97 -19.30 31.66
CA ILE A 411 6.25 -19.94 30.54
C ILE A 411 6.66 -21.40 30.37
N LEU A 412 7.95 -21.72 30.48
CA LEU A 412 8.42 -23.11 30.39
C LEU A 412 7.86 -24.00 31.50
N ILE A 413 7.84 -23.50 32.75
CA ILE A 413 7.24 -24.23 33.88
C ILE A 413 5.74 -24.40 33.66
N ALA A 414 5.02 -23.34 33.24
CA ALA A 414 3.59 -23.42 32.96
C ALA A 414 3.24 -24.43 31.87
N ILE A 415 4.03 -24.49 30.78
CA ILE A 415 3.88 -25.50 29.73
C ILE A 415 4.09 -26.91 30.30
N ALA A 416 5.15 -27.12 31.08
CA ALA A 416 5.42 -28.43 31.69
C ALA A 416 4.28 -28.85 32.64
N THR A 417 3.78 -27.92 33.46
CA THR A 417 2.63 -28.13 34.35
C THR A 417 1.37 -28.48 33.55
N ALA A 418 1.09 -27.77 32.45
CA ALA A 418 -0.08 -28.04 31.63
C ALA A 418 -0.03 -29.45 31.00
N ILE A 419 1.12 -29.86 30.47
CA ILE A 419 1.30 -31.21 29.91
C ILE A 419 1.11 -32.29 30.99
N ALA A 420 1.74 -32.12 32.16
CA ALA A 420 1.58 -33.04 33.28
C ALA A 420 0.12 -33.10 33.76
N PHE A 421 -0.56 -31.96 33.81
CA PHE A 421 -1.96 -31.84 34.19
C PHE A 421 -2.89 -32.53 33.18
N VAL A 422 -2.66 -32.35 31.88
CA VAL A 422 -3.45 -33.03 30.82
C VAL A 422 -3.30 -34.55 30.93
N ILE A 423 -2.07 -35.06 31.12
CA ILE A 423 -1.84 -36.49 31.33
C ILE A 423 -2.58 -36.99 32.57
N TYR A 424 -2.44 -36.30 33.70
CA TYR A 424 -3.13 -36.66 34.93
C TYR A 424 -4.66 -36.64 34.79
N TRP A 425 -5.21 -35.58 34.21
CA TRP A 425 -6.64 -35.42 34.00
C TRP A 425 -7.20 -36.55 33.12
N ARG A 426 -6.56 -36.80 31.98
CA ARG A 426 -7.02 -37.82 31.03
C ARG A 426 -6.92 -39.24 31.60
N THR A 427 -5.91 -39.53 32.42
CA THR A 427 -5.74 -40.86 33.03
C THR A 427 -6.66 -41.10 34.22
N PHE A 428 -6.90 -40.09 35.07
CA PHE A 428 -7.57 -40.29 36.36
C PHE A 428 -8.93 -39.59 36.51
N ILE A 429 -9.12 -38.43 35.88
CA ILE A 429 -10.32 -37.60 36.08
C ILE A 429 -11.34 -37.82 34.96
N GLN A 430 -10.90 -37.79 33.70
CA GLN A 430 -11.76 -37.96 32.53
C GLN A 430 -12.58 -39.27 32.56
N PRO A 431 -12.06 -40.42 33.01
CA PRO A 431 -12.88 -41.63 33.14
C PRO A 431 -14.01 -41.53 34.17
N ILE A 432 -13.94 -40.58 35.12
CA ILE A 432 -14.93 -40.37 36.19
C ILE A 432 -15.91 -39.26 35.80
N THR A 433 -15.39 -38.16 35.23
CA THR A 433 -16.18 -36.96 34.95
C THR A 433 -16.70 -36.88 33.52
N GLU A 434 -16.15 -37.68 32.60
CA GLU A 434 -16.35 -37.61 31.14
C GLU A 434 -15.95 -36.27 30.48
N ILE A 435 -15.63 -35.24 31.26
CA ILE A 435 -15.11 -33.94 30.83
C ILE A 435 -13.66 -34.08 30.31
N ASP A 436 -13.42 -33.55 29.12
CA ASP A 436 -12.10 -33.52 28.49
C ASP A 436 -11.10 -32.58 29.19
N SER A 437 -9.80 -32.90 29.10
CA SER A 437 -8.71 -32.14 29.71
C SER A 437 -8.40 -30.78 29.10
N LEU A 438 -8.95 -30.44 27.92
CA LEU A 438 -8.62 -29.22 27.17
C LEU A 438 -8.76 -27.93 27.99
N ILE A 439 -9.98 -27.60 28.43
CA ILE A 439 -10.26 -26.37 29.18
C ILE A 439 -9.55 -26.35 30.55
N PRO A 440 -9.66 -27.42 31.37
CA PRO A 440 -8.89 -27.52 32.61
C PRO A 440 -7.39 -27.32 32.42
N GLY A 441 -6.81 -27.88 31.34
CA GLY A 441 -5.39 -27.72 31.00
C GLY A 441 -5.00 -26.29 30.64
N VAL A 442 -5.82 -25.58 29.87
CA VAL A 442 -5.63 -24.14 29.57
C VAL A 442 -5.67 -23.30 30.85
N LEU A 443 -6.62 -23.58 31.74
CA LEU A 443 -6.76 -22.88 33.02
C LEU A 443 -5.57 -23.17 33.94
N ALA A 444 -5.12 -24.43 34.03
CA ALA A 444 -3.96 -24.82 34.80
C ALA A 444 -2.70 -24.07 34.32
N ASN A 445 -2.50 -23.96 33.00
CA ASN A 445 -1.42 -23.18 32.42
C ASN A 445 -1.52 -21.70 32.81
N LEU A 446 -2.68 -21.07 32.58
CA LEU A 446 -2.92 -19.66 32.88
C LEU A 446 -2.69 -19.33 34.35
N LEU A 447 -3.26 -20.13 35.26
CA LEU A 447 -3.10 -19.97 36.71
C LEU A 447 -1.64 -20.11 37.12
N THR A 448 -0.91 -21.08 36.54
CA THR A 448 0.52 -21.26 36.81
C THR A 448 1.33 -20.04 36.38
N ILE A 449 1.05 -19.46 35.20
CA ILE A 449 1.74 -18.25 34.73
C ILE A 449 1.52 -17.09 35.70
N LEU A 450 0.26 -16.82 36.05
CA LEU A 450 -0.10 -15.70 36.93
C LEU A 450 0.49 -15.88 38.32
N PHE A 451 0.33 -17.07 38.91
CA PHE A 451 0.86 -17.41 40.22
C PHE A 451 2.38 -17.23 40.29
N LEU A 452 3.13 -17.88 39.39
CA LEU A 452 4.59 -17.81 39.40
C LEU A 452 5.12 -16.41 39.08
N HIS A 453 4.45 -15.66 38.20
CA HIS A 453 4.85 -14.28 37.89
C HIS A 453 4.75 -13.37 39.13
N TYR A 454 3.61 -13.37 39.82
CA TYR A 454 3.39 -12.48 40.96
C TYR A 454 4.10 -12.95 42.23
N VAL A 455 4.16 -14.26 42.49
CA VAL A 455 4.81 -14.80 43.70
C VAL A 455 6.32 -14.68 43.64
N LEU A 456 6.93 -14.89 42.46
CA LEU A 456 8.39 -14.81 42.30
C LEU A 456 8.88 -13.39 41.94
N GLY A 457 7.97 -12.43 41.82
CA GLY A 457 8.30 -11.01 41.62
C GLY A 457 9.09 -10.73 40.34
N PHE A 458 8.85 -11.48 39.26
CA PHE A 458 9.59 -11.28 38.00
C PHE A 458 9.28 -9.90 37.39
N GLN A 459 10.32 -9.19 36.92
CA GLN A 459 10.14 -7.93 36.19
C GLN A 459 9.34 -8.15 34.90
N GLY A 460 8.34 -7.29 34.67
CA GLY A 460 7.35 -7.43 33.59
C GLY A 460 5.95 -7.06 34.10
N GLY A 461 4.91 -7.59 33.43
CA GLY A 461 3.51 -7.36 33.78
C GLY A 461 2.70 -6.88 32.58
N TRP A 462 1.62 -6.15 32.84
CA TRP A 462 0.76 -5.57 31.82
C TRP A 462 1.36 -4.28 31.27
N ASP A 463 1.77 -4.29 30.00
CA ASP A 463 2.28 -3.09 29.32
C ASP A 463 1.10 -2.24 28.82
N GLY A 464 0.69 -1.24 29.60
CA GLY A 464 -0.60 -0.54 29.45
C GLY A 464 -0.70 0.54 28.36
N ASP A 465 0.39 0.90 27.66
CA ASP A 465 0.44 2.20 26.97
C ASP A 465 0.39 2.20 25.43
N LYS A 466 0.58 1.07 24.74
CA LYS A 466 0.50 1.06 23.26
C LYS A 466 -0.91 0.84 22.70
N ASP A 467 -1.78 0.16 23.45
CA ASP A 467 -3.12 -0.24 22.99
C ASP A 467 -4.14 0.91 22.99
N ASN A 468 -3.91 1.98 23.74
CA ASN A 468 -4.89 3.05 23.89
C ASN A 468 -5.00 3.96 22.66
N GLN A 469 -3.93 4.23 21.92
CA GLN A 469 -3.99 5.21 20.82
C GLN A 469 -4.85 4.74 19.64
N GLU A 470 -4.69 3.49 19.17
CA GLU A 470 -5.53 2.96 18.07
C GLU A 470 -6.99 2.78 18.51
N LEU A 471 -7.22 2.35 19.75
CA LEU A 471 -8.56 2.10 20.29
C LEU A 471 -9.32 3.42 20.57
N ILE A 472 -8.60 4.47 21.01
CA ILE A 472 -9.12 5.85 21.12
C ILE A 472 -9.37 6.44 19.73
N GLN A 473 -8.49 6.22 18.75
CA GLN A 473 -8.74 6.64 17.36
C GLN A 473 -9.96 5.93 16.76
N LEU A 474 -10.17 4.64 17.06
CA LEU A 474 -11.36 3.89 16.66
C LEU A 474 -12.63 4.45 17.29
N LYS A 475 -12.63 4.77 18.59
CA LYS A 475 -13.76 5.44 19.26
C LYS A 475 -14.08 6.80 18.64
N LYS A 476 -13.05 7.63 18.36
CA LYS A 476 -13.20 8.93 17.68
C LYS A 476 -13.72 8.78 16.24
N LYS A 477 -13.27 7.74 15.51
CA LYS A 477 -13.74 7.46 14.13
C LYS A 477 -15.18 6.97 14.11
N ASN A 478 -15.60 6.16 15.08
CA ASN A 478 -17.00 5.72 15.20
C ASN A 478 -17.94 6.90 15.49
N GLN A 479 -17.52 7.87 16.32
CA GLN A 479 -18.25 9.13 16.51
C GLN A 479 -18.36 9.95 15.21
N ARG A 480 -17.27 10.08 14.44
CA ARG A 480 -17.31 10.73 13.11
C ARG A 480 -18.22 10.00 12.12
N ARG A 481 -18.28 8.67 12.17
CA ARG A 481 -19.16 7.85 11.33
C ARG A 481 -20.63 8.05 11.69
N LEU A 482 -20.96 8.17 12.98
CA LEU A 482 -22.29 8.53 13.47
C LEU A 482 -22.73 9.92 13.01
N ILE A 483 -21.80 10.89 13.01
CA ILE A 483 -22.05 12.24 12.47
C ILE A 483 -22.29 12.19 10.97
N TYR A 484 -21.47 11.46 10.20
CA TYR A 484 -21.67 11.26 8.77
C TYR A 484 -23.00 10.57 8.43
N VAL A 485 -23.38 9.53 9.17
CA VAL A 485 -24.66 8.83 8.97
C VAL A 485 -25.84 9.76 9.28
N ARG A 486 -25.75 10.55 10.36
CA ARG A 486 -26.73 11.59 10.68
C ARG A 486 -26.82 12.63 9.57
N ASP A 487 -25.70 13.14 9.08
CA ASP A 487 -25.66 14.13 7.98
C ASP A 487 -26.17 13.54 6.66
N PHE A 488 -25.91 12.26 6.40
CA PHE A 488 -26.45 11.54 5.25
C PHE A 488 -27.97 11.41 5.34
N ILE A 489 -28.51 11.04 6.51
CA ILE A 489 -29.96 10.92 6.73
C ILE A 489 -30.65 12.28 6.58
N VAL A 490 -30.07 13.34 7.15
CA VAL A 490 -30.62 14.71 7.07
C VAL A 490 -30.61 15.24 5.63
N ASN A 491 -29.57 14.94 4.85
CA ASN A 491 -29.46 15.39 3.46
C ASN A 491 -30.05 14.41 2.42
N PHE A 492 -30.55 13.25 2.86
CA PHE A 492 -31.10 12.21 1.99
C PHE A 492 -32.21 12.71 1.04
N PRO A 493 -33.19 13.54 1.47
CA PRO A 493 -34.24 14.04 0.59
C PRO A 493 -33.69 14.91 -0.55
N ARG A 494 -32.66 15.72 -0.25
CA ARG A 494 -32.00 16.62 -1.22
C ARG A 494 -31.07 15.87 -2.18
N ASN A 495 -30.47 14.77 -1.72
CA ASN A 495 -29.66 13.90 -2.58
C ASN A 495 -30.52 13.10 -3.57
N ILE A 496 -31.74 12.70 -3.18
CA ILE A 496 -32.70 12.03 -4.07
C ILE A 496 -33.20 12.96 -5.17
N SER A 497 -33.50 14.23 -4.85
CA SER A 497 -34.04 15.17 -5.84
C SER A 497 -33.07 15.48 -6.99
N ASN A 498 -31.76 15.30 -6.76
CA ASN A 498 -30.71 15.53 -7.76
C ASN A 498 -30.09 14.23 -8.31
N PHE A 499 -30.68 13.06 -8.01
CA PHE A 499 -30.13 11.77 -8.38
C PHE A 499 -30.40 11.44 -9.86
N ASN A 500 -29.36 11.46 -10.68
CA ASN A 500 -29.43 11.04 -12.09
C ASN A 500 -29.14 9.54 -12.22
N ILE A 501 -30.21 8.74 -12.39
CA ILE A 501 -30.09 7.27 -12.47
C ILE A 501 -29.30 6.80 -13.69
N ILE A 502 -29.37 7.55 -14.81
CA ILE A 502 -28.65 7.21 -16.04
C ILE A 502 -27.15 7.36 -15.83
N GLU A 503 -26.75 8.46 -15.19
CA GLU A 503 -25.36 8.76 -14.88
C GLU A 503 -24.80 7.82 -13.81
N TYR A 504 -25.58 7.50 -12.79
CA TYR A 504 -25.22 6.50 -11.78
C TYR A 504 -24.96 5.12 -12.40
N CYS A 505 -25.89 4.62 -13.23
CA CYS A 505 -25.74 3.34 -13.90
C CYS A 505 -24.58 3.33 -14.90
N ARG A 506 -24.36 4.44 -15.63
CA ARG A 506 -23.25 4.56 -16.59
C ARG A 506 -21.89 4.50 -15.90
N LEU A 507 -21.72 5.21 -14.78
CA LEU A 507 -20.46 5.27 -14.04
C LEU A 507 -20.08 3.96 -13.36
N ARG A 508 -21.09 3.12 -13.03
CA ARG A 508 -20.90 1.86 -12.29
C ARG A 508 -21.14 0.60 -13.12
N ALA A 509 -21.39 0.71 -14.42
CA ALA A 509 -21.50 -0.45 -15.29
C ALA A 509 -20.11 -1.05 -15.62
N PRO A 510 -20.01 -2.33 -15.97
CA PRO A 510 -18.74 -2.95 -16.35
C PRO A 510 -18.04 -2.19 -17.48
N LYS A 511 -16.76 -1.85 -17.29
CA LYS A 511 -15.97 -1.15 -18.32
C LYS A 511 -15.46 -2.08 -19.41
N GLN A 512 -15.27 -3.35 -19.09
CA GLN A 512 -14.76 -4.37 -20.01
C GLN A 512 -15.92 -5.06 -20.74
N ASP A 513 -15.83 -5.12 -22.07
CA ASP A 513 -16.85 -5.77 -22.92
C ASP A 513 -17.06 -7.24 -22.60
N ILE A 514 -16.02 -7.93 -22.15
CA ILE A 514 -16.04 -9.35 -21.77
C ILE A 514 -17.04 -9.62 -20.64
N ALA A 515 -17.22 -8.69 -19.70
CA ALA A 515 -18.15 -8.86 -18.58
C ALA A 515 -19.61 -8.99 -19.05
N TYR A 516 -19.98 -8.29 -20.12
CA TYR A 516 -21.32 -8.36 -20.71
C TYR A 516 -21.56 -9.68 -21.46
N ILE A 517 -20.51 -10.27 -22.03
CA ILE A 517 -20.57 -11.59 -22.68
C ILE A 517 -20.80 -12.67 -21.63
N TYR A 518 -20.07 -12.62 -20.50
CA TYR A 518 -20.31 -13.54 -19.38
C TYR A 518 -21.71 -13.38 -18.81
N PHE A 519 -22.17 -12.14 -18.60
CA PHE A 519 -23.53 -11.86 -18.21
C PHE A 519 -24.57 -12.52 -19.14
N ALA A 520 -24.42 -12.36 -20.46
CA ALA A 520 -25.31 -12.96 -21.46
C ALA A 520 -25.33 -14.49 -21.37
N LEU A 521 -24.17 -15.12 -21.19
CA LEU A 521 -24.04 -16.57 -21.05
C LEU A 521 -24.77 -17.10 -19.81
N CYS A 522 -24.79 -16.33 -18.71
CA CYS A 522 -25.47 -16.72 -17.48
C CYS A 522 -26.99 -16.62 -17.63
N VAL A 523 -27.47 -15.52 -18.23
CA VAL A 523 -28.89 -15.38 -18.58
C VAL A 523 -29.33 -16.51 -19.53
N PHE A 524 -28.48 -16.92 -20.48
CA PHE A 524 -28.76 -18.05 -21.36
C PHE A 524 -29.00 -19.37 -20.62
N LEU A 525 -28.31 -19.63 -19.50
CA LEU A 525 -28.48 -20.86 -18.71
C LEU A 525 -29.93 -21.04 -18.21
N ASN A 526 -30.70 -19.97 -18.05
CA ASN A 526 -32.13 -20.06 -17.69
C ASN A 526 -32.95 -20.89 -18.69
N LEU A 527 -32.51 -21.04 -19.95
CA LEU A 527 -33.19 -21.91 -20.91
C LEU A 527 -33.18 -23.38 -20.48
N LEU A 528 -32.11 -23.83 -19.82
CA LEU A 528 -32.03 -25.18 -19.28
C LEU A 528 -33.03 -25.37 -18.14
N ALA A 529 -33.27 -24.33 -17.33
CA ALA A 529 -34.24 -24.38 -16.23
C ALA A 529 -35.67 -24.60 -16.74
N ALA A 530 -36.02 -24.03 -17.91
CA ALA A 530 -37.34 -24.18 -18.51
C ALA A 530 -37.66 -25.61 -18.96
N VAL A 531 -36.65 -26.42 -19.30
CA VAL A 531 -36.83 -27.83 -19.71
C VAL A 531 -37.39 -28.69 -18.57
N PHE A 532 -37.15 -28.30 -17.32
CA PHE A 532 -37.62 -29.04 -16.13
C PHE A 532 -39.04 -28.63 -15.69
N ILE A 533 -39.73 -27.79 -16.46
CA ILE A 533 -41.14 -27.48 -16.22
C ILE A 533 -41.99 -28.65 -16.71
N SER A 534 -42.89 -29.17 -15.87
CA SER A 534 -43.74 -30.30 -16.25
C SER A 534 -44.65 -29.93 -17.43
N ASN A 535 -44.99 -30.90 -18.30
CA ASN A 535 -45.87 -30.66 -19.45
C ASN A 535 -47.25 -30.12 -19.05
N GLN A 536 -47.77 -30.50 -17.88
CA GLN A 536 -49.04 -30.00 -17.36
C GLN A 536 -48.94 -28.54 -16.94
N THR A 537 -47.90 -28.20 -16.16
CA THR A 537 -47.62 -26.81 -15.73
C THR A 537 -47.31 -25.91 -16.92
N TYR A 538 -46.57 -26.41 -17.92
CA TYR A 538 -46.26 -25.68 -19.14
C TYR A 538 -47.53 -25.32 -19.92
N LYS A 539 -48.44 -26.27 -20.14
CA LYS A 539 -49.70 -26.01 -20.85
C LYS A 539 -50.57 -24.98 -20.12
N GLN A 540 -50.59 -25.04 -18.80
CA GLN A 540 -51.38 -24.13 -17.96
C GLN A 540 -50.83 -22.70 -17.95
N TYR A 541 -49.50 -22.55 -17.91
CA TYR A 541 -48.84 -21.23 -17.84
C TYR A 541 -48.06 -20.88 -19.11
N MET A 542 -48.52 -21.39 -20.25
CA MET A 542 -47.83 -21.33 -21.53
C MET A 542 -47.44 -19.90 -21.93
N TYR A 543 -48.34 -18.94 -21.70
CA TYR A 543 -48.08 -17.52 -22.00
C TYR A 543 -46.93 -16.95 -21.17
N LEU A 544 -46.92 -17.21 -19.86
CA LEU A 544 -45.89 -16.73 -18.94
C LEU A 544 -44.51 -17.37 -19.26
N VAL A 545 -44.50 -18.68 -19.53
CA VAL A 545 -43.26 -19.40 -19.89
C VAL A 545 -42.71 -18.87 -21.21
N ASN A 546 -43.55 -18.76 -22.24
CA ASN A 546 -43.11 -18.32 -23.56
C ASN A 546 -42.62 -16.87 -23.55
N ILE A 547 -43.29 -15.96 -22.83
CA ILE A 547 -42.80 -14.59 -22.65
C ILE A 547 -41.46 -14.57 -21.92
N SER A 548 -41.32 -15.34 -20.84
CA SER A 548 -40.07 -15.41 -20.09
C SER A 548 -38.93 -15.93 -20.96
N LEU A 549 -39.17 -16.94 -21.79
CA LEU A 549 -38.20 -17.48 -22.76
C LEU A 549 -37.80 -16.46 -23.83
N VAL A 550 -38.77 -15.73 -24.41
CA VAL A 550 -38.51 -14.70 -25.41
C VAL A 550 -37.69 -13.55 -24.82
N ILE A 551 -38.05 -13.07 -23.63
CA ILE A 551 -37.28 -12.03 -22.94
C ILE A 551 -35.86 -12.52 -22.63
N ASN A 552 -35.71 -13.77 -22.17
CA ASN A 552 -34.42 -14.36 -21.85
C ASN A 552 -33.50 -14.44 -23.09
N LEU A 553 -34.04 -14.90 -24.22
CA LEU A 553 -33.32 -14.95 -25.50
C LEU A 553 -33.00 -13.55 -26.03
N PHE A 554 -33.91 -12.60 -25.89
CA PHE A 554 -33.68 -11.21 -26.27
C PHE A 554 -32.52 -10.59 -25.48
N ILE A 555 -32.53 -10.71 -24.14
CA ILE A 555 -31.45 -10.23 -23.29
C ILE A 555 -30.12 -10.88 -23.70
N THR A 556 -30.10 -12.20 -23.85
CA THR A 556 -28.90 -12.95 -24.22
C THR A 556 -28.32 -12.47 -25.55
N THR A 557 -29.14 -12.44 -26.60
CA THR A 557 -28.71 -12.09 -27.96
C THR A 557 -28.28 -10.62 -28.05
N SER A 558 -28.99 -9.74 -27.34
CA SER A 558 -28.71 -8.30 -27.31
C SER A 558 -27.35 -7.99 -26.64
N PHE A 559 -27.01 -8.67 -25.54
CA PHE A 559 -25.72 -8.48 -24.86
C PHE A 559 -24.55 -9.22 -25.53
N PHE A 560 -24.77 -10.36 -26.21
CA PHE A 560 -23.75 -10.95 -27.09
C PHE A 560 -23.41 -10.03 -28.27
N SER A 561 -24.39 -9.30 -28.79
CA SER A 561 -24.23 -8.37 -29.90
C SER A 561 -23.96 -6.92 -29.47
N ASN A 562 -23.62 -6.67 -28.19
CA ASN A 562 -23.47 -5.30 -27.66
C ASN A 562 -22.44 -4.44 -28.42
N ARG A 563 -21.46 -5.07 -29.07
CA ARG A 563 -20.43 -4.40 -29.87
C ARG A 563 -20.97 -3.77 -31.15
N ILE A 564 -22.09 -4.29 -31.65
CA ILE A 564 -22.74 -3.87 -32.89
C ILE A 564 -23.75 -2.73 -32.63
N TRP A 565 -24.02 -2.41 -31.35
CA TRP A 565 -24.98 -1.36 -31.02
C TRP A 565 -24.50 0.03 -31.50
N PRO A 566 -25.40 0.92 -31.92
CA PRO A 566 -25.05 2.29 -32.32
C PRO A 566 -24.30 3.01 -31.19
N ALA A 567 -23.15 3.62 -31.50
CA ALA A 567 -22.25 4.22 -30.51
C ALA A 567 -22.96 5.21 -29.56
N ARG A 568 -23.83 6.08 -30.10
CA ARG A 568 -24.61 7.05 -29.31
C ARG A 568 -25.57 6.39 -28.33
N PHE A 569 -26.17 5.26 -28.72
CA PHE A 569 -27.09 4.51 -27.86
C PHE A 569 -26.31 3.74 -26.78
N ARG A 570 -25.21 3.09 -27.19
CA ARG A 570 -24.34 2.32 -26.30
C ARG A 570 -23.73 3.19 -25.20
N GLU A 571 -23.17 4.35 -25.51
CA GLU A 571 -22.55 5.22 -24.50
C GLU A 571 -23.53 5.76 -23.46
N LYS A 572 -24.78 6.03 -23.86
CA LYS A 572 -25.78 6.64 -22.98
C LYS A 572 -26.61 5.62 -22.20
N TYR A 573 -26.98 4.50 -22.81
CA TYR A 573 -27.99 3.60 -22.26
C TYR A 573 -27.48 2.20 -21.88
N LEU A 574 -26.27 1.78 -22.30
CA LEU A 574 -25.75 0.44 -21.97
C LEU A 574 -25.75 0.16 -20.46
N GLY A 575 -25.39 1.15 -19.64
CA GLY A 575 -25.42 0.99 -18.19
C GLY A 575 -26.84 0.75 -17.67
N VAL A 576 -27.82 1.54 -18.10
CA VAL A 576 -29.21 1.39 -17.64
C VAL A 576 -29.81 0.07 -18.11
N THR A 577 -29.61 -0.28 -19.39
CA THR A 577 -30.11 -1.55 -19.94
C THR A 577 -29.48 -2.75 -19.25
N PHE A 578 -28.22 -2.66 -18.84
CA PHE A 578 -27.54 -3.72 -18.09
C PHE A 578 -28.16 -3.97 -16.71
N TYR A 579 -28.45 -2.93 -15.93
CA TYR A 579 -29.09 -3.10 -14.61
C TYR A 579 -30.51 -3.66 -14.75
N ILE A 580 -31.30 -3.16 -15.71
CA ILE A 580 -32.65 -3.67 -15.99
C ILE A 580 -32.60 -5.14 -16.43
N ALA A 581 -31.72 -5.47 -17.38
CA ALA A 581 -31.55 -6.83 -17.86
C ALA A 581 -31.05 -7.78 -16.77
N SER A 582 -30.20 -7.30 -15.86
CA SER A 582 -29.72 -8.09 -14.71
C SER A 582 -30.85 -8.42 -13.74
N PHE A 583 -31.72 -7.45 -13.43
CA PHE A 583 -32.91 -7.69 -12.61
C PHE A 583 -33.86 -8.70 -13.26
N ILE A 584 -34.18 -8.51 -14.54
CA ILE A 584 -35.15 -9.33 -15.26
C ILE A 584 -34.60 -10.73 -15.52
N GLY A 585 -33.39 -10.84 -16.07
CA GLY A 585 -32.80 -12.11 -16.49
C GLY A 585 -32.30 -12.96 -15.32
N LEU A 586 -31.45 -12.39 -14.45
CA LEU A 586 -30.79 -13.15 -13.40
C LEU A 586 -31.70 -13.39 -12.19
N ILE A 587 -32.64 -12.49 -11.89
CA ILE A 587 -33.52 -12.62 -10.72
C ILE A 587 -34.92 -13.07 -11.16
N LEU A 588 -35.69 -12.23 -11.86
CA LEU A 588 -37.12 -12.49 -12.10
C LEU A 588 -37.38 -13.75 -12.94
N ILE A 589 -36.79 -13.86 -14.13
CA ILE A 589 -37.01 -15.01 -15.03
C ILE A 589 -36.51 -16.30 -14.39
N SER A 590 -35.32 -16.25 -13.79
CA SER A 590 -34.73 -17.40 -13.12
C SER A 590 -35.62 -17.89 -11.95
N SER A 591 -36.16 -16.95 -11.17
CA SER A 591 -37.13 -17.22 -10.09
C SER A 591 -38.44 -17.82 -10.62
N ILE A 592 -38.99 -17.28 -11.71
CA ILE A 592 -40.21 -17.80 -12.34
C ILE A 592 -40.01 -19.25 -12.78
N PHE A 593 -38.88 -19.58 -13.40
CA PHE A 593 -38.59 -20.97 -13.80
C PHE A 593 -38.39 -21.90 -12.61
N VAL A 594 -37.78 -21.43 -11.52
CA VAL A 594 -37.73 -22.19 -10.25
C VAL A 594 -39.13 -22.51 -9.75
N LEU A 595 -40.05 -21.54 -9.74
CA LEU A 595 -41.43 -21.76 -9.31
C LEU A 595 -42.20 -22.72 -10.22
N LEU A 596 -42.15 -22.49 -11.53
CA LEU A 596 -42.90 -23.29 -12.50
C LEU A 596 -42.38 -24.72 -12.65
N SER A 597 -41.09 -24.93 -12.39
CA SER A 597 -40.51 -26.28 -12.30
C SER A 597 -40.76 -26.95 -10.93
N ASN A 598 -41.55 -26.32 -10.06
CA ASN A 598 -41.78 -26.76 -8.69
C ASN A 598 -40.45 -27.02 -7.96
N PHE A 599 -39.52 -26.07 -8.02
CA PHE A 599 -38.19 -26.13 -7.44
C PHE A 599 -37.38 -27.36 -7.89
N ALA A 600 -37.36 -27.64 -9.20
CA ALA A 600 -36.48 -28.69 -9.71
C ALA A 600 -35.00 -28.42 -9.34
N PRO A 601 -34.18 -29.46 -9.10
CA PRO A 601 -32.82 -29.24 -8.64
C PRO A 601 -31.96 -28.38 -9.56
N ILE A 602 -32.07 -28.60 -10.87
CA ILE A 602 -31.27 -27.88 -11.88
C ILE A 602 -31.73 -26.42 -12.02
N SER A 603 -33.04 -26.14 -12.01
CA SER A 603 -33.54 -24.76 -12.07
C SER A 603 -33.13 -23.95 -10.84
N THR A 604 -33.17 -24.57 -9.66
CA THR A 604 -32.73 -23.96 -8.40
C THR A 604 -31.23 -23.69 -8.41
N LEU A 605 -30.42 -24.62 -8.91
CA LEU A 605 -28.97 -24.42 -9.07
C LEU A 605 -28.65 -23.24 -10.00
N ILE A 606 -29.33 -23.15 -11.14
CA ILE A 606 -29.17 -22.03 -12.10
C ILE A 606 -29.54 -20.70 -11.44
N PHE A 607 -30.61 -20.66 -10.65
CA PHE A 607 -30.99 -19.47 -9.90
C PHE A 607 -29.92 -19.05 -8.88
N ILE A 608 -29.37 -19.99 -8.12
CA ILE A 608 -28.26 -19.73 -7.19
C ILE A 608 -27.04 -19.18 -7.93
N ILE A 609 -26.67 -19.77 -9.06
CA ILE A 609 -25.57 -19.29 -9.91
C ILE A 609 -25.86 -17.86 -10.39
N ASN A 610 -27.09 -17.56 -10.81
CA ASN A 610 -27.47 -16.23 -11.27
C ASN A 610 -27.42 -15.18 -10.16
N LEU A 611 -27.88 -15.51 -8.95
CA LEU A 611 -27.75 -14.64 -7.77
C LEU A 611 -26.27 -14.39 -7.42
N THR A 612 -25.44 -15.43 -7.55
CA THR A 612 -23.99 -15.35 -7.32
C THR A 612 -23.34 -14.38 -8.30
N ILE A 613 -23.67 -14.52 -9.58
CA ILE A 613 -23.10 -13.71 -10.66
C ILE A 613 -23.60 -12.27 -10.58
N LEU A 614 -24.85 -12.05 -10.16
CA LEU A 614 -25.37 -10.73 -9.84
C LEU A 614 -24.53 -10.05 -8.75
N GLY A 615 -24.16 -10.78 -7.69
CA GLY A 615 -23.23 -10.32 -6.66
C GLY A 615 -21.86 -9.92 -7.20
N PHE A 616 -21.33 -10.65 -8.18
CA PHE A 616 -20.07 -10.29 -8.86
C PHE A 616 -20.20 -9.10 -9.80
N LEU A 617 -21.32 -8.95 -10.49
CA LEU A 617 -21.51 -7.92 -11.52
C LEU A 617 -21.90 -6.56 -10.93
N LEU A 618 -22.74 -6.52 -9.90
CA LEU A 618 -23.31 -5.29 -9.34
C LEU A 618 -22.82 -4.97 -7.94
N ASN A 619 -22.88 -3.71 -7.52
CA ASN A 619 -22.46 -3.34 -6.17
C ASN A 619 -23.38 -3.95 -5.11
N TRP A 620 -22.85 -4.25 -3.93
CA TRP A 620 -23.58 -5.02 -2.92
C TRP A 620 -24.89 -4.37 -2.48
N GLN A 621 -24.96 -3.03 -2.43
CA GLN A 621 -26.20 -2.32 -2.09
C GLN A 621 -27.28 -2.53 -3.17
N THR A 622 -26.91 -2.39 -4.44
CA THR A 622 -27.82 -2.60 -5.57
C THR A 622 -28.24 -4.05 -5.69
N THR A 623 -27.30 -4.99 -5.52
CA THR A 623 -27.60 -6.44 -5.52
C THR A 623 -28.61 -6.77 -4.44
N LEU A 624 -28.42 -6.30 -3.20
CA LEU A 624 -29.35 -6.53 -2.10
C LEU A 624 -30.75 -5.99 -2.41
N VAL A 625 -30.84 -4.73 -2.83
CA VAL A 625 -32.12 -4.10 -3.16
C VAL A 625 -32.81 -4.85 -4.29
N MET A 626 -32.07 -5.25 -5.34
CA MET A 626 -32.61 -6.01 -6.46
C MET A 626 -33.07 -7.40 -6.05
N ILE A 627 -32.36 -8.09 -5.16
CA ILE A 627 -32.79 -9.40 -4.63
C ILE A 627 -34.09 -9.24 -3.83
N ILE A 628 -34.17 -8.25 -2.95
CA ILE A 628 -35.39 -7.99 -2.14
C ILE A 628 -36.57 -7.64 -3.05
N LEU A 629 -36.39 -6.74 -4.00
CA LEU A 629 -37.42 -6.37 -4.98
C LEU A 629 -37.82 -7.54 -5.88
N GLY A 630 -36.87 -8.40 -6.23
CA GLY A 630 -37.11 -9.58 -7.03
C GLY A 630 -37.94 -10.63 -6.29
N VAL A 631 -37.57 -10.94 -5.04
CA VAL A 631 -38.34 -11.83 -4.16
C VAL A 631 -39.76 -11.31 -3.97
N TRP A 632 -39.90 -10.01 -3.69
CA TRP A 632 -41.22 -9.37 -3.58
C TRP A 632 -42.02 -9.44 -4.89
N GLY A 633 -41.42 -9.10 -6.02
CA GLY A 633 -42.08 -9.12 -7.33
C GLY A 633 -42.54 -10.52 -7.74
N VAL A 634 -41.72 -11.53 -7.48
CA VAL A 634 -42.05 -12.95 -7.72
C VAL A 634 -43.20 -13.40 -6.83
N PHE A 635 -43.20 -13.00 -5.56
CA PHE A 635 -44.29 -13.30 -4.63
C PHE A 635 -45.61 -12.63 -5.05
N SER A 636 -45.57 -11.36 -5.45
CA SER A 636 -46.75 -10.65 -5.97
C SER A 636 -47.29 -11.30 -7.25
N LEU A 637 -46.40 -11.74 -8.16
CA LEU A 637 -46.80 -12.51 -9.35
C LEU A 637 -47.44 -13.85 -8.98
N TYR A 638 -46.87 -14.57 -8.01
CA TYR A 638 -47.43 -15.83 -7.50
C TYR A 638 -48.85 -15.62 -6.94
N GLN A 639 -49.04 -14.60 -6.09
CA GLN A 639 -50.35 -14.30 -5.50
C GLN A 639 -51.40 -13.88 -6.53
N SER A 640 -50.99 -13.16 -7.59
CA SER A 640 -51.90 -12.62 -8.61
C SER A 640 -52.26 -13.62 -9.72
N TYR A 641 -51.30 -14.42 -10.19
CA TYR A 641 -51.48 -15.29 -11.38
C TYR A 641 -51.48 -16.79 -11.09
N MET A 642 -51.00 -17.23 -9.93
CA MET A 642 -50.84 -18.66 -9.59
C MET A 642 -51.79 -19.12 -8.46
N SER A 643 -52.59 -18.22 -7.90
CA SER A 643 -53.40 -18.46 -6.69
C SER A 643 -54.66 -19.30 -6.91
N GLU A 644 -55.21 -19.39 -8.12
CA GLU A 644 -56.46 -20.12 -8.37
C GLU A 644 -56.33 -21.65 -8.36
N LEU A 645 -55.12 -22.24 -8.33
CA LEU A 645 -55.00 -23.70 -8.56
C LEU A 645 -54.09 -24.50 -7.61
N ILE A 646 -53.85 -24.05 -6.38
CA ILE A 646 -53.26 -24.92 -5.35
C ILE A 646 -53.93 -24.65 -3.99
N ILE A 647 -55.09 -25.29 -3.76
CA ILE A 647 -55.64 -25.43 -2.40
C ILE A 647 -54.72 -26.37 -1.63
N MET A 648 -53.65 -25.81 -1.07
CA MET A 648 -52.94 -26.28 0.11
C MET A 648 -52.30 -25.05 0.74
N HIS A 649 -52.89 -24.53 1.81
CA HIS A 649 -52.42 -23.39 2.62
C HIS A 649 -50.94 -23.49 3.07
N ASN A 650 -50.28 -24.64 2.90
CA ASN A 650 -48.88 -24.88 3.29
C ASN A 650 -47.81 -24.32 2.34
N TYR A 651 -48.15 -23.86 1.13
CA TYR A 651 -47.13 -23.38 0.19
C TYR A 651 -46.67 -21.94 0.43
N SER A 652 -47.48 -21.04 1.00
CA SER A 652 -47.06 -19.62 1.13
C SER A 652 -45.87 -19.46 2.09
N ILE A 653 -45.90 -20.15 3.22
CA ILE A 653 -44.82 -20.18 4.22
C ILE A 653 -43.61 -20.95 3.67
N LYS A 654 -43.81 -22.13 3.05
CA LYS A 654 -42.73 -22.88 2.39
C LYS A 654 -42.01 -22.01 1.34
N LEU A 655 -42.76 -21.36 0.45
CA LEU A 655 -42.24 -20.50 -0.62
C LEU A 655 -41.45 -19.31 -0.06
N GLN A 656 -41.94 -18.67 1.00
CA GLN A 656 -41.23 -17.59 1.71
C GLN A 656 -39.92 -18.08 2.32
N THR A 657 -39.95 -19.20 3.06
CA THR A 657 -38.75 -19.77 3.67
C THR A 657 -37.71 -20.15 2.61
N ILE A 658 -38.12 -20.78 1.51
CA ILE A 658 -37.22 -21.23 0.44
C ILE A 658 -36.55 -20.05 -0.27
N TYR A 659 -37.31 -19.01 -0.62
CA TYR A 659 -36.74 -17.82 -1.25
C TYR A 659 -35.83 -17.04 -0.30
N ILE A 660 -36.14 -17.02 1.00
CA ILE A 660 -35.26 -16.41 2.01
C ILE A 660 -33.93 -17.20 2.10
N LEU A 661 -33.97 -18.54 2.13
CA LEU A 661 -32.75 -19.37 2.20
C LEU A 661 -31.89 -19.21 0.94
N LEU A 662 -32.49 -19.14 -0.26
CA LEU A 662 -31.77 -18.96 -1.53
C LEU A 662 -31.26 -17.52 -1.71
N ALA A 663 -32.06 -16.51 -1.35
CA ALA A 663 -31.65 -15.10 -1.36
C ALA A 663 -30.53 -14.83 -0.35
N PHE A 664 -30.53 -15.55 0.79
CA PHE A 664 -29.48 -15.45 1.80
C PHE A 664 -28.14 -16.04 1.32
N GLY A 665 -28.16 -17.11 0.50
CA GLY A 665 -26.95 -17.58 -0.21
C GLY A 665 -26.36 -16.50 -1.14
N GLY A 666 -27.21 -15.77 -1.88
CA GLY A 666 -26.80 -14.61 -2.67
C GLY A 666 -26.34 -13.40 -1.84
N PHE A 667 -26.93 -13.21 -0.66
CA PHE A 667 -26.55 -12.19 0.32
C PHE A 667 -25.10 -12.39 0.80
N ILE A 668 -24.71 -13.62 1.16
CA ILE A 668 -23.33 -13.95 1.59
C ILE A 668 -22.28 -13.43 0.59
N LEU A 669 -22.57 -13.54 -0.71
CA LEU A 669 -21.68 -13.09 -1.79
C LEU A 669 -21.70 -11.58 -2.01
N ALA A 670 -22.86 -10.93 -1.82
CA ALA A 670 -22.96 -9.49 -1.87
C ALA A 670 -22.04 -8.82 -0.83
N PHE A 671 -21.85 -9.40 0.37
CA PHE A 671 -20.98 -8.83 1.41
C PHE A 671 -19.47 -8.96 1.16
N ILE A 672 -19.04 -9.74 0.17
CA ILE A 672 -17.63 -9.87 -0.22
C ILE A 672 -17.18 -8.65 -1.06
N LYS A 673 -18.08 -8.09 -1.88
CA LYS A 673 -17.79 -7.02 -2.84
C LYS A 673 -17.57 -5.58 -2.33
N PRO A 674 -18.08 -5.11 -1.15
CA PRO A 674 -17.88 -3.73 -0.70
C PRO A 674 -16.42 -3.28 -0.70
N LYS A 675 -15.49 -4.23 -0.54
CA LYS A 675 -14.04 -3.96 -0.48
C LYS A 675 -13.34 -3.93 -1.84
N GLN A 676 -13.88 -4.59 -2.87
CA GLN A 676 -13.30 -4.52 -4.22
C GLN A 676 -13.51 -3.13 -4.81
N GLU A 677 -14.65 -2.52 -4.50
CA GLU A 677 -14.93 -1.10 -4.80
C GLU A 677 -14.05 -0.15 -4.00
N GLU A 678 -13.76 -0.44 -2.72
CA GLU A 678 -12.75 0.31 -1.95
C GLU A 678 -11.33 0.17 -2.55
N LEU A 679 -11.00 -1.01 -3.10
CA LEU A 679 -9.71 -1.27 -3.77
C LEU A 679 -9.59 -0.55 -5.10
N GLU A 680 -10.63 -0.56 -5.94
CA GLU A 680 -10.66 0.21 -7.18
C GLU A 680 -10.58 1.72 -6.90
N MET A 681 -11.29 2.20 -5.86
CA MET A 681 -11.16 3.59 -5.41
C MET A 681 -9.75 3.91 -4.89
N ALA A 682 -9.14 2.98 -4.15
CA ALA A 682 -7.77 3.13 -3.67
C ALA A 682 -6.74 3.11 -4.81
N GLU A 683 -6.88 2.23 -5.81
CA GLU A 683 -6.03 2.18 -7.00
C GLU A 683 -6.15 3.45 -7.84
N ASN A 684 -7.36 3.97 -8.02
CA ASN A 684 -7.59 5.26 -8.65
C ASN A 684 -6.95 6.41 -7.85
N THR A 685 -6.98 6.32 -6.52
CA THR A 685 -6.33 7.30 -5.63
C THR A 685 -4.80 7.19 -5.70
N VAL A 686 -4.25 5.98 -5.75
CA VAL A 686 -2.81 5.72 -5.89
C VAL A 686 -2.31 6.22 -7.25
N SER A 687 -3.03 5.94 -8.34
CA SER A 687 -2.70 6.47 -9.66
C SER A 687 -2.76 8.00 -9.72
N TYR A 688 -3.73 8.61 -9.03
CA TYR A 688 -3.80 10.06 -8.88
C TYR A 688 -2.60 10.62 -8.08
N LEU A 689 -2.21 9.96 -6.98
CA LEU A 689 -1.05 10.35 -6.18
C LEU A 689 0.26 10.15 -6.93
N ASP A 690 0.41 9.09 -7.72
CA ASP A 690 1.60 8.80 -8.52
C ASP A 690 1.82 9.88 -9.60
N ASN A 691 0.72 10.33 -10.23
CA ASN A 691 0.73 11.49 -11.12
C ASN A 691 1.13 12.80 -10.39
N GLN A 692 0.72 12.99 -9.13
CA GLN A 692 1.19 14.15 -8.34
C GLN A 692 2.67 14.05 -7.97
N VAL A 693 3.16 12.86 -7.60
CA VAL A 693 4.57 12.62 -7.25
C VAL A 693 5.48 12.83 -8.47
N SER A 694 5.06 12.37 -9.65
CA SER A 694 5.76 12.62 -10.92
C SER A 694 5.86 14.12 -11.23
N ASN A 695 4.77 14.88 -11.02
CA ASN A 695 4.77 16.34 -11.16
C ASN A 695 5.60 17.08 -10.10
N LEU A 696 5.81 16.50 -8.92
CA LEU A 696 6.75 17.03 -7.93
C LEU A 696 8.21 16.73 -8.34
N GLY A 697 8.48 15.55 -8.88
CA GLY A 697 9.80 15.14 -9.35
C GLY A 697 10.38 16.10 -10.40
N THR A 698 9.55 16.54 -11.34
CA THR A 698 9.94 17.54 -12.36
C THR A 698 10.22 18.93 -11.78
N LYS A 699 9.57 19.32 -10.68
CA LYS A 699 9.90 20.57 -9.98
C LYS A 699 11.23 20.47 -9.23
N VAL A 700 11.51 19.32 -8.60
CA VAL A 700 12.76 19.10 -7.84
C VAL A 700 13.98 19.10 -8.76
N THR A 701 13.90 18.50 -9.96
CA THR A 701 14.97 18.55 -10.95
C THR A 701 15.23 19.98 -11.42
N HIS A 702 14.17 20.75 -11.70
CA HIS A 702 14.31 22.16 -12.08
C HIS A 702 14.98 23.02 -10.99
N PHE A 703 14.65 22.81 -9.72
CA PHE A 703 15.33 23.51 -8.62
C PHE A 703 16.79 23.10 -8.45
N SER A 704 17.11 21.82 -8.67
CA SER A 704 18.48 21.31 -8.57
C SER A 704 19.40 21.92 -9.63
N GLU A 705 18.92 22.06 -10.87
CA GLU A 705 19.66 22.77 -11.93
C GLU A 705 19.92 24.24 -11.57
N LYS A 706 18.92 24.92 -10.98
CA LYS A 706 19.06 26.32 -10.55
C LYS A 706 20.10 26.50 -9.45
N ILE A 707 20.16 25.58 -8.48
CA ILE A 707 21.16 25.59 -7.40
C ILE A 707 22.57 25.41 -7.97
N MET A 708 22.75 24.45 -8.89
CA MET A 708 24.05 24.17 -9.51
C MET A 708 24.59 25.37 -10.31
N LEU A 709 23.70 26.12 -10.98
CA LEU A 709 24.08 27.35 -11.68
C LEU A 709 24.51 28.46 -10.70
N GLN A 710 23.87 28.57 -9.53
CA GLN A 710 24.22 29.56 -8.51
C GLN A 710 25.57 29.24 -7.84
N GLU A 711 25.84 27.98 -7.53
CA GLU A 711 27.12 27.55 -6.96
C GLU A 711 28.30 27.90 -7.88
N LYS A 712 28.14 27.66 -9.19
CA LYS A 712 29.17 27.96 -10.19
C LYS A 712 29.46 29.46 -10.29
N GLU A 713 28.45 30.31 -10.12
CA GLU A 713 28.62 31.77 -10.14
C GLU A 713 29.32 32.27 -8.87
N ILE A 714 28.98 31.70 -7.70
CA ILE A 714 29.65 32.01 -6.43
C ILE A 714 31.14 31.65 -6.51
N GLU A 715 31.47 30.47 -7.04
CA GLU A 715 32.86 30.04 -7.19
C GLU A 715 33.66 30.97 -8.11
N ARG A 716 33.04 31.43 -9.20
CA ARG A 716 33.66 32.40 -10.12
C ARG A 716 33.95 33.74 -9.41
N LEU A 717 32.99 34.26 -8.64
CA LEU A 717 33.16 35.51 -7.90
C LEU A 717 34.26 35.39 -6.84
N SER A 718 34.36 34.25 -6.15
CA SER A 718 35.42 34.00 -5.17
C SER A 718 36.82 34.07 -5.80
N LYS A 719 37.02 33.41 -6.95
CA LYS A 719 38.34 33.42 -7.65
C LYS A 719 38.77 34.82 -8.09
N VAL A 720 37.82 35.67 -8.49
CA VAL A 720 38.10 37.07 -8.84
C VAL A 720 38.54 37.86 -7.60
N ALA A 721 37.85 37.68 -6.48
CA ALA A 721 38.20 38.34 -5.22
C ALA A 721 39.61 37.94 -4.73
N ASP A 722 39.94 36.66 -4.77
CA ASP A 722 41.26 36.15 -4.36
C ASP A 722 42.40 36.73 -5.22
N THR A 723 42.16 36.87 -6.53
CA THR A 723 43.14 37.45 -7.46
C THR A 723 43.41 38.93 -7.15
N ILE A 724 42.38 39.70 -6.79
CA ILE A 724 42.52 41.11 -6.42
C ILE A 724 43.33 41.25 -5.12
N LEU A 725 42.96 40.49 -4.08
CA LEU A 725 43.62 40.56 -2.77
C LEU A 725 45.11 40.21 -2.84
N ASN A 726 45.47 39.18 -3.61
CA ASN A 726 46.86 38.79 -3.78
C ASN A 726 47.70 39.86 -4.49
N ASN A 727 47.14 40.54 -5.50
CA ASN A 727 47.82 41.61 -6.22
C ASN A 727 47.96 42.89 -5.39
N VAL A 728 47.02 43.18 -4.49
CA VAL A 728 47.09 44.32 -3.55
C VAL A 728 48.29 44.13 -2.61
N ASN A 729 48.38 42.97 -1.96
CA ASN A 729 49.46 42.66 -1.02
C ASN A 729 50.85 42.78 -1.67
N HIS A 730 51.01 42.25 -2.88
CA HIS A 730 52.29 42.28 -3.58
C HIS A 730 52.74 43.72 -3.92
N ASN A 731 51.81 44.61 -4.26
CA ASN A 731 52.15 45.95 -4.73
C ASN A 731 52.28 47.00 -3.62
N LEU A 732 51.67 46.78 -2.45
CA LEU A 732 51.81 47.67 -1.28
C LEU A 732 53.16 47.48 -0.55
N ARG A 733 53.75 46.29 -0.62
CA ARG A 733 54.94 45.91 0.17
C ARG A 733 56.16 46.84 -0.06
N LEU A 734 56.41 47.21 -1.31
CA LEU A 734 57.57 48.04 -1.68
C LEU A 734 57.45 49.51 -1.24
N PRO A 735 56.35 50.26 -1.57
CA PRO A 735 56.24 51.64 -1.13
C PRO A 735 56.08 51.78 0.39
N ILE A 736 55.40 50.85 1.07
CA ILE A 736 55.34 50.82 2.54
C ILE A 736 56.74 50.57 3.12
N GLY A 737 57.49 49.62 2.56
CA GLY A 737 58.89 49.39 2.95
C GLY A 737 59.76 50.64 2.81
N ASN A 738 59.59 51.41 1.73
CA ASN A 738 60.33 52.66 1.53
C ASN A 738 59.94 53.74 2.56
N VAL A 739 58.65 53.88 2.89
CA VAL A 739 58.20 54.80 3.96
C VAL A 739 58.86 54.44 5.29
N ILE A 740 58.88 53.15 5.64
CA ILE A 740 59.49 52.65 6.87
C ILE A 740 61.00 52.93 6.87
N ASN A 741 61.73 52.58 5.80
CA ASN A 741 63.17 52.78 5.71
C ASN A 741 63.58 54.26 5.81
N PHE A 742 62.88 55.17 5.10
CA PHE A 742 63.19 56.60 5.19
C PHE A 742 62.81 57.20 6.55
N ALA A 743 61.73 56.72 7.17
CA ALA A 743 61.36 57.10 8.54
C ALA A 743 62.38 56.59 9.58
N GLU A 744 62.92 55.38 9.42
CA GLU A 744 64.00 54.83 10.25
C GLU A 744 65.30 55.64 10.08
N MET A 745 65.64 56.03 8.84
CA MET A 745 66.79 56.92 8.59
C MET A 745 66.62 58.29 9.27
N LEU A 746 65.41 58.86 9.26
CA LEU A 746 65.10 60.09 9.99
C LEU A 746 65.25 59.91 11.50
N LYS A 747 64.75 58.80 12.05
CA LYS A 747 64.84 58.46 13.47
C LYS A 747 66.29 58.28 13.92
N SER A 748 67.08 57.52 13.16
CA SER A 748 68.50 57.31 13.45
C SER A 748 69.30 58.62 13.40
N GLY A 749 68.99 59.52 12.46
CA GLY A 749 69.60 60.84 12.39
C GLY A 749 69.24 61.78 13.56
N LEU A 750 68.05 61.64 14.13
CA LEU A 750 67.63 62.36 15.35
C LEU A 750 68.39 61.87 16.59
N GLU A 751 68.59 60.55 16.72
CA GLU A 751 69.27 59.92 17.87
C GLU A 751 70.79 60.16 17.87
N SER A 752 71.41 60.38 16.71
CA SER A 752 72.87 60.54 16.56
C SER A 752 73.36 61.99 16.45
N GLY A 753 72.47 62.97 16.65
CA GLY A 753 72.77 64.41 16.64
C GLY A 753 72.54 65.05 15.28
N LEU A 754 71.51 65.91 15.19
CA LEU A 754 71.04 66.55 13.94
C LEU A 754 72.10 67.40 13.21
N GLU A 755 73.19 67.79 13.86
CA GLU A 755 74.28 68.57 13.23
C GLU A 755 75.03 67.79 12.13
N LYS A 756 75.02 66.44 12.16
CA LYS A 756 75.64 65.62 11.11
C LYS A 756 74.81 65.53 9.82
N TYR A 757 73.50 65.75 9.90
CA TYR A 757 72.62 65.74 8.74
C TYR A 757 72.25 67.18 8.36
N GLY A 758 72.89 67.71 7.31
CA GLY A 758 72.55 69.04 6.80
C GLY A 758 71.05 69.18 6.52
N LYS A 759 70.48 70.38 6.74
CA LYS A 759 69.05 70.71 6.56
C LYS A 759 68.44 70.14 5.26
N ASN A 760 69.22 70.11 4.17
CA ASN A 760 68.79 69.60 2.87
C ASN A 760 68.55 68.07 2.86
N HIS A 761 69.31 67.30 3.64
CA HIS A 761 69.17 65.84 3.71
C HIS A 761 67.91 65.43 4.48
N ILE A 762 67.61 66.13 5.58
CA ILE A 762 66.37 65.93 6.35
C ILE A 762 65.15 66.31 5.51
N LYS A 763 65.24 67.41 4.76
CA LYS A 763 64.19 67.84 3.83
C LYS A 763 63.94 66.75 2.77
N MET A 764 65.00 66.22 2.14
CA MET A 764 64.89 65.13 1.15
C MET A 764 64.22 63.88 1.73
N LEU A 765 64.64 63.41 2.92
CA LEU A 765 64.05 62.22 3.55
C LEU A 765 62.57 62.43 3.92
N THR A 766 62.23 63.61 4.44
CA THR A 766 60.84 63.96 4.79
C THR A 766 59.97 64.08 3.53
N GLU A 767 60.49 64.65 2.45
CA GLU A 767 59.83 64.70 1.15
C GLU A 767 59.61 63.30 0.55
N GLU A 768 60.57 62.39 0.67
CA GLU A 768 60.41 61.01 0.20
C GLU A 768 59.43 60.19 1.05
N VAL A 769 59.39 60.39 2.38
CA VAL A 769 58.33 59.81 3.23
C VAL A 769 56.95 60.33 2.81
N TYR A 770 56.80 61.65 2.66
CA TYR A 770 55.54 62.27 2.25
C TYR A 770 55.07 61.78 0.87
N LYS A 771 55.98 61.75 -0.10
CA LYS A 771 55.71 61.31 -1.48
C LYS A 771 55.32 59.83 -1.54
N ASN A 772 56.02 58.94 -0.84
CA ASN A 772 55.68 57.52 -0.82
C ASN A 772 54.39 57.25 -0.03
N SER A 773 54.10 58.00 1.04
CA SER A 773 52.87 57.87 1.82
C SER A 773 51.63 58.30 1.03
N ASN A 774 51.69 59.46 0.36
CA ASN A 774 50.61 59.90 -0.52
C ASN A 774 50.38 58.92 -1.66
N LYS A 775 51.46 58.35 -2.21
CA LYS A 775 51.38 57.35 -3.26
C LYS A 775 50.69 56.06 -2.81
N VAL A 776 50.94 55.59 -1.59
CA VAL A 776 50.22 54.45 -0.99
C VAL A 776 48.74 54.79 -0.81
N SER A 777 48.43 55.97 -0.26
CA SER A 777 47.05 56.42 -0.05
C SER A 777 46.25 56.49 -1.36
N THR A 778 46.80 57.14 -2.39
CA THR A 778 46.17 57.21 -3.72
C THR A 778 46.01 55.81 -4.34
N MET A 779 46.96 54.89 -4.11
CA MET A 779 46.87 53.52 -4.62
C MET A 779 45.74 52.74 -3.94
N ILE A 780 45.60 52.84 -2.62
CA ILE A 780 44.52 52.20 -1.85
C ILE A 780 43.17 52.76 -2.29
N LEU A 781 43.03 54.08 -2.42
CA LEU A 781 41.78 54.70 -2.86
C LEU A 781 41.41 54.26 -4.28
N ASN A 782 42.34 54.31 -5.23
CA ASN A 782 42.10 53.83 -6.59
C ASN A 782 41.75 52.33 -6.67
N MET A 783 42.29 51.50 -5.77
CA MET A 783 41.95 50.07 -5.67
C MET A 783 40.56 49.86 -5.08
N LEU A 784 40.21 50.61 -4.03
CA LEU A 784 38.89 50.59 -3.42
C LEU A 784 37.84 50.97 -4.47
N ASP A 785 38.05 52.09 -5.16
CA ASP A 785 37.18 52.59 -6.23
C ASP A 785 37.06 51.58 -7.38
N LEU A 786 38.15 50.90 -7.76
CA LEU A 786 38.12 49.87 -8.80
C LEU A 786 37.31 48.64 -8.37
N ALA A 787 37.50 48.14 -7.15
CA ALA A 787 36.74 47.01 -6.60
C ALA A 787 35.25 47.34 -6.50
N LEU A 788 34.97 48.56 -6.03
CA LEU A 788 33.65 49.15 -5.92
C LEU A 788 32.96 49.23 -7.30
N LEU A 789 33.62 49.78 -8.33
CA LEU A 789 33.04 49.92 -9.67
C LEU A 789 32.90 48.61 -10.45
N GLN A 790 33.64 47.54 -10.10
CA GLN A 790 33.54 46.23 -10.77
C GLN A 790 32.38 45.37 -10.26
N VAL A 791 32.04 45.48 -8.97
CA VAL A 791 30.81 44.90 -8.42
C VAL A 791 29.68 45.81 -8.89
N LYS A 792 28.94 45.43 -9.95
CA LYS A 792 27.86 46.20 -10.62
C LYS A 792 26.65 46.61 -9.71
N LYS A 793 26.88 47.09 -8.48
CA LYS A 793 25.87 47.41 -7.46
C LYS A 793 26.04 48.81 -6.84
N ILE A 794 26.91 49.66 -7.39
CA ILE A 794 27.10 51.02 -6.87
C ILE A 794 26.09 51.98 -7.47
N LYS A 795 25.41 52.73 -6.61
CA LYS A 795 24.65 53.92 -6.99
C LYS A 795 25.64 55.06 -7.25
N LEU A 796 25.82 55.43 -8.51
CA LEU A 796 26.61 56.60 -8.90
C LEU A 796 25.87 57.89 -8.50
N GLU A 797 26.58 58.88 -7.96
CA GLU A 797 26.01 60.20 -7.63
C GLU A 797 26.02 61.10 -8.88
N LYS A 798 25.18 60.75 -9.86
CA LYS A 798 25.14 61.45 -11.15
C LYS A 798 24.51 62.83 -11.00
N SER A 799 25.17 63.84 -11.56
CA SER A 799 24.64 65.20 -11.71
C SER A 799 24.93 65.73 -13.12
N THR A 800 24.08 66.63 -13.61
CA THR A 800 24.28 67.27 -14.91
C THR A 800 25.33 68.37 -14.77
N ILE A 801 26.49 68.20 -15.40
CA ILE A 801 27.61 69.15 -15.33
C ILE A 801 27.99 69.67 -16.71
N ASN A 802 28.58 70.88 -16.75
CA ASN A 802 29.28 71.39 -17.92
C ASN A 802 30.62 70.66 -18.09
N PHE A 803 30.63 69.63 -18.92
CA PHE A 803 31.80 68.79 -19.15
C PHE A 803 32.92 69.55 -19.85
N SER A 804 32.58 70.48 -20.75
CA SER A 804 33.56 71.34 -21.42
C SER A 804 34.39 72.13 -20.42
N GLU A 805 33.72 72.75 -19.45
CA GLU A 805 34.37 73.51 -18.38
C GLU A 805 35.24 72.60 -17.50
N MET A 806 34.72 71.42 -17.12
CA MET A 806 35.48 70.46 -16.32
C MET A 806 36.78 70.03 -17.02
N VAL A 807 36.71 69.65 -18.29
CA VAL A 807 37.89 69.23 -19.06
C VAL A 807 38.91 70.37 -19.17
N ILE A 808 38.48 71.59 -19.47
CA ILE A 808 39.36 72.76 -19.54
C ILE A 808 40.07 73.00 -18.20
N ASN A 809 39.33 72.96 -17.09
CA ASN A 809 39.86 73.20 -15.75
C ASN A 809 40.85 72.12 -15.33
N ARG A 810 40.56 70.84 -15.62
CA ARG A 810 41.46 69.72 -15.30
C ARG A 810 42.74 69.76 -16.15
N VAL A 811 42.65 70.08 -17.44
CA VAL A 811 43.83 70.24 -18.30
C VAL A 811 44.72 71.37 -17.80
N LYS A 812 44.14 72.53 -17.42
CA LYS A 812 44.90 73.65 -16.83
C LYS A 812 45.61 73.23 -15.53
N ALA A 813 44.90 72.57 -14.62
CA ALA A 813 45.46 72.11 -13.34
C ALA A 813 46.58 71.06 -13.54
N CYS A 814 46.39 70.10 -14.44
CA CYS A 814 47.43 69.12 -14.74
C CYS A 814 48.66 69.78 -15.39
N LYS A 815 48.44 70.78 -16.25
CA LYS A 815 49.53 71.54 -16.88
C LYS A 815 50.37 72.29 -15.84
N SER A 816 49.75 72.96 -14.86
CA SER A 816 50.50 73.71 -13.84
C SER A 816 51.33 72.84 -12.91
N ILE A 817 50.96 71.57 -12.74
CA ILE A 817 51.62 70.65 -11.79
C ILE A 817 52.66 69.74 -12.48
N TYR A 818 52.36 69.25 -13.69
CA TYR A 818 53.14 68.15 -14.29
C TYR A 818 53.98 68.56 -15.52
N LEU A 819 53.90 69.82 -15.98
CA LEU A 819 54.60 70.26 -17.20
C LEU A 819 56.06 70.69 -16.95
N GLU A 820 56.45 71.02 -15.72
CA GLU A 820 57.77 71.59 -15.40
C GLU A 820 58.92 70.81 -16.08
N ASN A 821 59.76 71.54 -16.81
CA ASN A 821 60.91 71.04 -17.59
C ASN A 821 60.60 70.20 -18.85
N LYS A 822 59.41 70.32 -19.47
CA LYS A 822 59.06 69.63 -20.75
C LYS A 822 58.60 70.57 -21.87
N ASN A 823 59.06 70.32 -23.10
CA ASN A 823 58.70 71.09 -24.31
C ASN A 823 57.46 70.49 -25.02
N LEU A 824 56.29 70.59 -24.38
CA LEU A 824 55.03 70.07 -24.92
C LEU A 824 54.06 71.19 -25.34
N THR A 825 53.53 71.09 -26.55
CA THR A 825 52.51 72.00 -27.09
C THR A 825 51.12 71.36 -26.97
N PHE A 826 50.16 72.07 -26.39
CA PHE A 826 48.78 71.57 -26.25
C PHE A 826 47.87 72.20 -27.30
N LYS A 827 47.22 71.37 -28.11
CA LYS A 827 46.13 71.79 -29.01
C LYS A 827 44.81 71.34 -28.42
N ILE A 828 43.99 72.29 -27.97
CA ILE A 828 42.74 72.02 -27.28
C ILE A 828 41.58 72.46 -28.18
N ASP A 829 40.80 71.48 -28.64
CA ASP A 829 39.61 71.69 -29.48
C ASP A 829 38.36 71.15 -28.73
N ILE A 830 37.80 71.99 -27.87
CA ILE A 830 36.68 71.63 -27.00
C ILE A 830 35.44 72.40 -27.44
N GLN A 831 34.41 71.65 -27.84
CA GLN A 831 33.09 72.23 -28.09
C GLN A 831 32.55 72.87 -26.80
N PRO A 832 32.06 74.12 -26.82
CA PRO A 832 31.51 74.79 -25.64
C PRO A 832 30.18 74.14 -25.19
N GLU A 833 29.85 74.30 -23.89
CA GLU A 833 28.56 73.95 -23.28
C GLU A 833 28.10 72.49 -23.52
N VAL A 834 29.02 71.54 -23.35
CA VAL A 834 28.70 70.11 -23.39
C VAL A 834 28.18 69.66 -22.03
N MET A 835 26.86 69.62 -21.87
CA MET A 835 26.19 69.11 -20.67
C MET A 835 26.06 67.58 -20.70
N VAL A 836 26.48 66.89 -19.62
CA VAL A 836 26.37 65.43 -19.46
C VAL A 836 25.95 65.06 -18.03
N MET A 837 25.16 64.00 -17.89
CA MET A 837 24.75 63.45 -16.59
C MET A 837 25.73 62.37 -16.14
N VAL A 838 26.64 62.73 -15.23
CA VAL A 838 27.73 61.86 -14.78
C VAL A 838 28.05 62.10 -13.30
N ASP A 839 28.77 61.18 -12.68
CA ASP A 839 29.41 61.39 -11.39
C ASP A 839 30.66 62.28 -11.60
N PRO A 840 30.68 63.52 -11.08
CA PRO A 840 31.76 64.46 -11.32
C PRO A 840 33.11 63.99 -10.77
N ASN A 841 33.14 63.19 -9.71
CA ASN A 841 34.37 62.77 -9.05
C ASN A 841 35.12 61.76 -9.91
N TYR A 842 34.43 60.70 -10.35
CA TYR A 842 35.01 59.68 -11.23
C TYR A 842 35.40 60.25 -12.59
N MET A 843 34.63 61.21 -13.11
CA MET A 843 34.96 61.85 -14.38
C MET A 843 36.16 62.79 -14.27
N ARG A 844 36.31 63.57 -13.20
CA ARG A 844 37.55 64.36 -12.95
C ARG A 844 38.78 63.46 -12.93
N GLN A 845 38.71 62.37 -12.16
CA GLN A 845 39.80 61.40 -12.03
C GLN A 845 40.12 60.71 -13.36
N THR A 846 39.10 60.39 -14.17
CA THR A 846 39.28 59.82 -15.52
C THR A 846 40.04 60.77 -16.43
N ILE A 847 39.67 62.06 -16.45
CA ILE A 847 40.35 63.08 -17.25
C ILE A 847 41.80 63.26 -16.75
N ASP A 848 42.00 63.36 -15.45
CA ASP A 848 43.33 63.51 -14.86
C ASP A 848 44.25 62.35 -15.23
N ASN A 849 43.78 61.11 -15.08
CA ASN A 849 44.56 59.92 -15.41
C ASN A 849 44.99 59.93 -16.88
N LEU A 850 44.11 60.32 -17.80
CA LEU A 850 44.43 60.39 -19.23
C LEU A 850 45.42 61.52 -19.54
N VAL A 851 45.20 62.73 -18.99
CA VAL A 851 46.07 63.89 -19.24
C VAL A 851 47.45 63.71 -18.61
N ILE A 852 47.51 63.24 -17.36
CA ILE A 852 48.77 62.95 -16.65
C ILE A 852 49.54 61.87 -17.39
N ASN A 853 48.88 60.82 -17.89
CA ASN A 853 49.57 59.80 -18.71
C ASN A 853 50.19 60.40 -19.97
N SER A 854 49.45 61.23 -20.71
CA SER A 854 49.98 61.87 -21.94
C SER A 854 51.14 62.83 -21.65
N ILE A 855 51.12 63.58 -20.54
CA ILE A 855 52.24 64.45 -20.13
C ILE A 855 53.44 63.61 -19.67
N LYS A 856 53.19 62.59 -18.84
CA LYS A 856 54.24 61.78 -18.23
C LYS A 856 55.08 61.04 -19.27
N TYR A 857 54.44 60.45 -20.27
CA TYR A 857 55.08 59.59 -21.27
C TYR A 857 55.47 60.31 -22.57
N SER A 858 55.39 61.64 -22.57
CA SER A 858 55.89 62.51 -23.65
C SER A 858 56.98 63.43 -23.11
N GLU A 859 58.12 63.54 -23.81
CA GLU A 859 59.21 64.48 -23.46
C GLU A 859 59.12 65.78 -24.28
N LYS A 860 58.76 65.67 -25.55
CA LYS A 860 58.54 66.76 -26.50
C LYS A 860 57.42 66.38 -27.49
N GLY A 861 56.82 67.36 -28.14
CA GLY A 861 55.80 67.13 -29.17
C GLY A 861 54.44 67.75 -28.84
N VAL A 862 53.40 67.31 -29.54
CA VAL A 862 52.04 67.87 -29.44
C VAL A 862 51.10 66.92 -28.70
N ILE A 863 50.36 67.45 -27.72
CA ILE A 863 49.22 66.76 -27.09
C ILE A 863 47.93 67.39 -27.64
N ASN A 864 47.16 66.59 -28.37
CA ASN A 864 45.88 66.98 -28.94
C ASN A 864 44.74 66.51 -28.03
N ILE A 865 43.90 67.43 -27.58
CA ILE A 865 42.71 67.12 -26.75
C ILE A 865 41.48 67.62 -27.50
N SER A 866 40.50 66.74 -27.72
CA SER A 866 39.23 67.11 -28.34
C SER A 866 38.02 66.60 -27.57
N LEU A 867 36.96 67.42 -27.57
CA LEU A 867 35.67 67.07 -27.00
C LEU A 867 34.55 67.51 -27.96
N ARG A 868 33.76 66.56 -28.46
CA ARG A 868 32.69 66.82 -29.43
C ARG A 868 31.43 65.99 -29.13
N LYS A 869 30.25 66.56 -29.39
CA LYS A 869 28.98 65.84 -29.44
C LYS A 869 28.85 65.14 -30.80
N LEU A 870 28.62 63.83 -30.80
CA LEU A 870 28.48 62.98 -32.00
C LEU A 870 27.36 61.96 -31.77
N ASN A 871 26.35 61.92 -32.64
CA ASN A 871 25.31 60.89 -32.69
C ASN A 871 24.66 60.54 -31.31
N GLY A 872 24.25 61.56 -30.54
CA GLY A 872 23.62 61.35 -29.23
C GLY A 872 24.58 60.97 -28.09
N GLN A 873 25.89 61.01 -28.34
CA GLN A 873 26.95 60.76 -27.36
C GLN A 873 27.95 61.92 -27.32
N VAL A 874 28.69 62.03 -26.22
CA VAL A 874 29.86 62.91 -26.09
C VAL A 874 31.10 62.06 -26.27
N LYS A 875 31.99 62.48 -27.16
CA LYS A 875 33.27 61.83 -27.40
C LYS A 875 34.40 62.73 -26.93
N PHE A 876 35.19 62.20 -25.99
CA PHE A 876 36.47 62.79 -25.58
C PHE A 876 37.61 62.01 -26.26
N SER A 877 38.64 62.71 -26.73
CA SER A 877 39.84 62.09 -27.27
C SER A 877 41.07 62.87 -26.83
N ILE A 878 42.13 62.15 -26.45
CA ILE A 878 43.46 62.68 -26.21
C ILE A 878 44.47 61.87 -27.01
N SER A 879 45.37 62.54 -27.72
CA SER A 879 46.47 61.92 -28.45
C SER A 879 47.77 62.62 -28.11
N ASP A 880 48.81 61.82 -27.85
CA ASP A 880 50.17 62.29 -27.61
C ASP A 880 51.15 61.72 -28.64
N GLU A 881 52.34 62.32 -28.71
CA GLU A 881 53.47 61.91 -29.54
C GLU A 881 54.60 61.26 -28.71
N GLY A 882 54.24 60.64 -27.58
CA GLY A 882 55.18 60.01 -26.65
C GLY A 882 55.76 58.67 -27.13
N ILE A 883 56.22 57.85 -26.18
CA ILE A 883 56.87 56.54 -26.45
C ILE A 883 55.98 55.48 -27.15
N GLY A 884 54.67 55.72 -27.20
CA GLY A 884 53.66 54.87 -27.83
C GLY A 884 53.41 53.54 -27.13
N ILE A 885 52.34 52.84 -27.55
CA ILE A 885 51.90 51.56 -26.97
C ILE A 885 52.14 50.41 -27.97
N PRO A 886 52.82 49.30 -27.60
CA PRO A 886 52.96 48.14 -28.46
C PRO A 886 51.60 47.53 -28.84
N LYS A 887 51.43 47.08 -30.08
CA LYS A 887 50.14 46.52 -30.59
C LYS A 887 49.59 45.38 -29.71
N ARG A 888 50.47 44.52 -29.18
CA ARG A 888 50.11 43.42 -28.28
C ARG A 888 49.56 43.88 -26.93
N ASP A 889 49.98 45.05 -26.45
CA ASP A 889 49.59 45.58 -25.13
C ASP A 889 48.25 46.34 -25.20
N ILE A 890 47.78 46.75 -26.39
CA ILE A 890 46.54 47.54 -26.57
C ILE A 890 45.31 46.81 -26.01
N ILE A 891 45.25 45.49 -26.18
CA ILE A 891 44.10 44.66 -25.76
C ILE A 891 44.02 44.60 -24.24
N THR A 892 45.17 44.63 -23.55
CA THR A 892 45.27 44.43 -22.10
C THR A 892 45.54 45.72 -21.32
N ILE A 893 45.75 46.87 -21.99
CA ILE A 893 46.16 48.13 -21.33
C ILE A 893 45.14 48.68 -20.32
N PHE A 894 43.88 48.25 -20.42
CA PHE A 894 42.82 48.62 -19.48
C PHE A 894 42.54 47.52 -18.43
N GLU A 895 43.25 46.41 -18.47
CA GLU A 895 43.13 45.37 -17.44
C GLU A 895 43.91 45.81 -16.19
N PRO A 896 43.35 45.61 -14.98
CA PRO A 896 43.99 46.03 -13.74
C PRO A 896 45.43 45.51 -13.63
N PHE A 897 46.33 46.36 -13.15
CA PHE A 897 47.76 46.04 -12.92
C PHE A 897 48.57 45.75 -14.19
N THR A 898 48.00 45.96 -15.38
CA THR A 898 48.74 45.83 -16.63
C THR A 898 49.53 47.10 -16.91
N VAL A 899 50.82 46.95 -17.21
CA VAL A 899 51.73 48.03 -17.61
C VAL A 899 52.32 47.68 -18.97
N SER A 900 52.46 48.66 -19.86
CA SER A 900 53.04 48.39 -21.17
C SER A 900 54.49 47.91 -21.04
N THR A 901 54.85 46.96 -21.90
CA THR A 901 56.22 46.43 -22.00
C THR A 901 57.27 47.46 -22.40
N LYS A 902 56.88 48.67 -22.84
CA LYS A 902 57.75 49.83 -23.09
C LYS A 902 58.00 50.71 -21.85
N THR A 903 57.22 50.55 -20.77
CA THR A 903 57.27 51.42 -19.57
C THR A 903 57.72 50.68 -18.31
N THR A 904 58.24 49.45 -18.47
CA THR A 904 58.57 48.50 -17.40
C THR A 904 59.68 48.98 -16.45
N THR A 905 60.53 49.92 -16.89
CA THR A 905 61.62 50.48 -16.07
C THR A 905 61.32 51.92 -15.66
N GLY A 906 60.93 52.11 -14.39
CA GLY A 906 61.25 53.35 -13.68
C GLY A 906 60.16 54.41 -13.49
N SER A 907 58.85 54.11 -13.49
CA SER A 907 57.87 55.16 -13.17
C SER A 907 56.65 54.75 -12.34
N GLY A 908 56.87 54.41 -11.07
CA GLY A 908 56.01 54.80 -9.93
C GLY A 908 54.55 54.34 -9.84
N ASN A 909 53.69 54.54 -10.84
CA ASN A 909 52.25 54.25 -10.79
C ASN A 909 51.94 53.00 -11.63
N ARG A 910 51.79 51.85 -10.95
CA ARG A 910 51.64 50.53 -11.56
C ARG A 910 50.17 50.26 -11.95
N GLY A 911 49.78 50.62 -13.16
CA GLY A 911 48.74 49.93 -13.95
C GLY A 911 47.26 50.03 -13.54
N VAL A 912 46.87 50.75 -12.47
CA VAL A 912 45.44 50.82 -12.03
C VAL A 912 44.67 52.00 -12.64
N GLY A 913 45.36 53.07 -13.05
CA GLY A 913 44.69 54.30 -13.50
C GLY A 913 43.82 54.12 -14.75
N LEU A 914 44.32 53.38 -15.75
CA LEU A 914 43.56 53.14 -16.98
C LEU A 914 42.43 52.11 -16.77
N SER A 915 42.63 51.10 -15.93
CA SER A 915 41.55 50.17 -15.57
C SER A 915 40.43 50.88 -14.82
N LEU A 916 40.76 51.85 -13.96
CA LEU A 916 39.78 52.70 -13.30
C LEU A 916 39.02 53.57 -14.30
N CYS A 917 39.70 54.15 -15.29
CA CYS A 917 39.03 54.88 -16.38
C CYS A 917 38.04 53.97 -17.12
N LYS A 918 38.41 52.73 -17.43
CA LYS A 918 37.49 51.75 -18.06
C LYS A 918 36.30 51.44 -17.17
N SER A 919 36.53 51.13 -15.90
CA SER A 919 35.45 50.85 -14.94
C SER A 919 34.51 52.05 -14.76
N ALA A 920 35.05 53.26 -14.62
CA ALA A 920 34.26 54.48 -14.48
C ALA A 920 33.42 54.76 -15.73
N ILE A 921 34.01 54.71 -16.93
CA ILE A 921 33.30 54.93 -18.19
C ILE A 921 32.22 53.86 -18.42
N THR A 922 32.52 52.58 -18.15
CA THR A 922 31.54 51.49 -18.28
C THR A 922 30.40 51.63 -17.28
N ALA A 923 30.66 52.07 -16.04
CA ALA A 923 29.61 52.35 -15.05
C ALA A 923 28.69 53.51 -15.48
N HIS A 924 29.18 54.40 -16.33
CA HIS A 924 28.40 55.47 -16.96
C HIS A 924 27.78 55.05 -18.32
N ALA A 925 27.73 53.75 -18.61
CA ALA A 925 27.25 53.19 -19.89
C ALA A 925 27.99 53.70 -21.13
N GLY A 926 29.25 54.08 -20.96
CA GLY A 926 30.16 54.51 -22.02
C GLY A 926 31.14 53.42 -22.46
N GLU A 927 31.92 53.72 -23.51
CA GLU A 927 32.99 52.84 -24.02
C GLU A 927 34.31 53.61 -24.09
N ILE A 928 35.42 53.01 -23.65
CA ILE A 928 36.78 53.56 -23.77
C ILE A 928 37.65 52.69 -24.68
N LYS A 929 38.48 53.33 -25.52
CA LYS A 929 39.38 52.67 -26.48
C LYS A 929 40.76 53.30 -26.45
N ALA A 930 41.77 52.48 -26.72
CA ALA A 930 43.15 52.91 -26.97
C ALA A 930 43.56 52.53 -28.39
N LYS A 931 44.32 53.40 -29.05
CA LYS A 931 44.96 53.15 -30.34
C LYS A 931 46.43 53.53 -30.25
N SER A 932 47.28 52.71 -30.84
CA SER A 932 48.70 53.04 -31.02
C SER A 932 48.90 53.75 -32.34
N ASN A 933 49.65 54.85 -32.34
CA ASN A 933 49.99 55.60 -33.54
C ASN A 933 51.33 55.11 -34.17
N GLY A 934 51.67 53.83 -33.95
CA GLY A 934 52.89 53.20 -34.49
C GLY A 934 54.02 53.11 -33.46
N SER A 935 55.23 53.50 -33.86
CA SER A 935 56.41 53.56 -32.96
C SER A 935 56.43 54.81 -32.09
N VAL A 936 55.56 55.79 -32.37
CA VAL A 936 55.49 57.10 -31.71
C VAL A 936 54.03 57.41 -31.36
N GLY A 937 53.75 57.75 -30.11
CA GLY A 937 52.46 58.25 -29.64
C GLY A 937 51.37 57.22 -29.36
N ALA A 938 50.36 57.65 -28.59
CA ALA A 938 49.16 56.90 -28.28
C ALA A 938 47.92 57.79 -28.31
N SER A 939 46.77 57.22 -28.68
CA SER A 939 45.47 57.89 -28.64
C SER A 939 44.51 57.15 -27.72
N PHE A 940 43.94 57.86 -26.75
CA PHE A 940 42.86 57.37 -25.89
C PHE A 940 41.58 58.13 -26.19
N SER A 941 40.47 57.41 -26.31
CA SER A 941 39.16 58.04 -26.54
C SER A 941 38.06 57.31 -25.80
N PHE A 942 37.09 58.03 -25.27
CA PHE A 942 35.88 57.44 -24.70
C PHE A 942 34.61 58.14 -25.17
N THR A 943 33.49 57.42 -25.08
CA THR A 943 32.15 57.95 -25.34
C THR A 943 31.27 57.86 -24.11
N LEU A 944 30.40 58.85 -23.92
CA LEU A 944 29.37 58.89 -22.86
C LEU A 944 28.01 59.22 -23.50
N PRO A 945 26.91 58.58 -23.08
CA PRO A 945 25.57 58.90 -23.58
C PRO A 945 25.10 60.29 -23.10
N LEU A 946 24.46 61.08 -23.97
CA LEU A 946 23.90 62.39 -23.59
C LEU A 946 22.62 62.26 -22.74
N ASN A 947 21.87 61.18 -22.93
CA ASN A 947 20.71 60.80 -22.13
C ASN A 947 20.92 59.37 -21.61
N THR A 948 20.91 59.17 -20.29
CA THR A 948 20.78 57.82 -19.73
C THR A 948 19.38 57.28 -20.06
N PRO A 949 19.24 56.07 -20.65
CA PRO A 949 17.96 55.38 -20.67
C PRO A 949 17.50 55.21 -19.20
N SER A 950 16.26 55.61 -18.90
CA SER A 950 15.62 55.33 -17.62
C SER A 950 15.68 53.82 -17.34
N GLU A 951 16.28 53.43 -16.22
CA GLU A 951 16.36 52.03 -15.78
C GLU A 951 14.96 51.41 -15.69
N THR A 952 14.79 50.22 -16.27
CA THR A 952 13.67 49.29 -16.02
C THR A 952 14.19 48.11 -15.23
#